data_AF-A0AAV5RTP8-F1
#
_entry.id   AF-A0AAV5RTP8-F1
#
_cell.length_a   1.000
_cell.length_b   1.000
_cell.length_c   1.000
_cell.angle_alpha   90.00
_cell.angle_beta   90.00
_cell.angle_gamma   90.00
#
_symmetry.space_group_name_H-M   'P 1'
#
loop_
_entity.id
_entity.type
_entity.pdbx_description
1 polymer ?
#
loop_
_entity_poly.entity_id
_entity_poly.type
_entity_poly.pdbx_seq_one_letter_code
_entity_poly.pdbx_strand_id
1 'polypeptide(L)'
;MSGSDERVVELLQAHTKVNVTASFVKIVRRLRERHSADEAAFVRTCKALGKFSNAEEVFAEVFRVLGEGEKLQPAEKAAEKAAVPPAQAPPAATVPKRRKFALSFSDDESDDDGDTAASVTVSKKANPFLMAGDDDDDDEESDTVPAAKIQFKRIKKDQASCLKEYSKPKVVSSASLSKAQESAPIKKQQSTNEDRDWYNFDDDYGNPVSEELTLQNELDSKLDEVQPVIDRNYHLQSAAYRDAVNSEIQLNVLPTDMRKKWLPTFLQEYATKYGVSSGAIIGSLLESTKRADTVNPFRNPESEFSVNARKGSRLVNLKRQQKELNQRAKENTTVEGSKISEAVGLKDEKISEKSAKSAKYTSTEKPAYKEDIKATRESLPCFRSRSDLLTMVRDNQVCIIVGETGSGKTTQLPQYLYEDGFSNDGRIIGVTQPRRVAAMSVAKRVAQEMDVPLKEEVGYSIRFEDFSSPKTRIKFMTDGILLREALLDNNLDKYSCIIIDEAHERTLSTDVLLGILRTLLQRRKDLKLIITSATMNAAKFSKFFGNAPQFTIPGRTFPVEVNYSKYPVVDYVEAAVKQAVSIHMTTSIQSGDILIFMTGQEDIEVTADAIREKLVEVYRKKDQISTFEEIENIEIFPIYSALDPELQNRIFKKLDETKRKIVIATNIAETSLTIDGIRYVIDCGYSKLKVYNPRIGLDSLAITPIALANANQRSGRAGRTGPGVAYRLYTEESADNDMYASPIPEIQRTSLSNTVLLLKSLHIKDVINFPFLDSPPIQTLLNSLYELWTMGAIDNFGYLTKFGTDMSKLPLQPALSKILLNSIRYGCSEEMLVIVSMLSIPQVFRRPKEREKESDQARSRFFVAQSDHLTLLNVYLQLSSNRFSPKWCDKHFVQYKSLQKAEDIRKQLLRVMQKQNFSLKSAGSNWDVIRQCICTGFSHQAAKLSGLKKYVHLRTGMHTLIHPTSALYGMGDLPGYVIYNELLMTSTEYLVCVTAVDPFWLMESGLLLYDIKRIEESKETSDGLFNSNEVSKSEDSELLEAKKVVGDKLDKCLRDRKILIDKLALDNEKHAASLKKETASPQNVNSGNSNNTIGIKKRRRFF
;
A
#
# COMPACT_ATOMS: atom_id res chain seq x y z
N MET A 1 -8.34 -3.64 61.71
CA MET A 1 -7.33 -4.01 60.69
C MET A 1 -6.32 -4.95 61.35
N SER A 2 -5.09 -5.15 60.89
CA SER A 2 -4.07 -5.72 61.79
C SER A 2 -3.56 -4.63 62.72
N GLY A 3 -3.04 -4.98 63.92
CA GLY A 3 -2.49 -3.96 64.83
C GLY A 3 -1.36 -3.12 64.21
N SER A 4 -0.58 -3.72 63.29
CA SER A 4 0.43 -2.99 62.52
C SER A 4 -0.16 -1.97 61.53
N ASP A 5 -1.34 -2.23 60.95
CA ASP A 5 -1.99 -1.27 60.04
C ASP A 5 -2.51 -0.04 60.79
N GLU A 6 -3.08 -0.23 61.97
CA GLU A 6 -3.62 0.87 62.78
C GLU A 6 -2.51 1.80 63.26
N ARG A 7 -1.36 1.24 63.69
CA ARG A 7 -0.18 2.04 64.02
C ARG A 7 0.41 2.79 62.81
N VAL A 8 0.32 2.21 61.61
CA VAL A 8 0.72 2.89 60.35
C VAL A 8 -0.27 3.97 59.94
N VAL A 9 -1.58 3.84 60.23
CA VAL A 9 -2.54 4.95 60.08
C VAL A 9 -2.16 6.10 61.00
N GLU A 10 -1.91 5.85 62.29
CA GLU A 10 -1.54 6.89 63.26
C GLU A 10 -0.29 7.69 62.81
N LEU A 11 0.80 6.99 62.46
CA LEU A 11 2.07 7.61 62.05
C LEU A 11 1.92 8.50 60.80
N LEU A 12 1.20 8.02 59.79
CA LEU A 12 0.95 8.76 58.54
C LEU A 12 -0.06 9.90 58.74
N GLN A 13 -1.04 9.73 59.64
CA GLN A 13 -2.06 10.74 59.91
C GLN A 13 -1.50 11.92 60.70
N ALA A 14 -0.59 11.67 61.67
CA ALA A 14 0.09 12.71 62.42
C ALA A 14 0.87 13.69 61.50
N HIS A 15 1.31 13.23 60.33
CA HIS A 15 2.11 14.00 59.38
C HIS A 15 1.33 14.48 58.14
N THR A 16 0.00 14.29 58.07
CA THR A 16 -0.82 14.81 56.96
C THR A 16 -2.16 15.40 57.39
N LYS A 17 -2.53 16.53 56.77
CA LYS A 17 -3.84 17.20 56.97
C LYS A 17 -5.00 16.56 56.19
N VAL A 18 -4.81 15.35 55.67
CA VAL A 18 -5.79 14.62 54.84
C VAL A 18 -5.98 13.22 55.43
N ASN A 19 -7.21 12.74 55.50
CA ASN A 19 -7.50 11.46 56.15
C ASN A 19 -6.83 10.29 55.41
N VAL A 20 -6.02 9.50 56.12
CA VAL A 20 -5.32 8.33 55.61
C VAL A 20 -6.29 7.18 55.44
N THR A 21 -6.65 6.88 54.19
CA THR A 21 -7.61 5.80 53.90
C THR A 21 -6.97 4.41 54.02
N ALA A 22 -7.73 3.41 54.46
CA ALA A 22 -7.27 2.02 54.52
C ALA A 22 -6.79 1.47 53.15
N SER A 23 -7.32 2.02 52.04
CA SER A 23 -6.84 1.73 50.68
C SER A 23 -5.41 2.22 50.45
N PHE A 24 -5.02 3.37 51.01
CA PHE A 24 -3.66 3.90 50.93
C PHE A 24 -2.68 3.02 51.74
N VAL A 25 -3.05 2.62 52.95
CA VAL A 25 -2.23 1.71 53.79
C VAL A 25 -1.95 0.39 53.06
N LYS A 26 -2.94 -0.18 52.37
CA LYS A 26 -2.75 -1.38 51.52
C LYS A 26 -1.77 -1.16 50.36
N ILE A 27 -1.66 0.05 49.81
CA ILE A 27 -0.64 0.38 48.79
C ILE A 27 0.74 0.46 49.44
N VAL A 28 0.87 1.12 50.59
CA VAL A 28 2.13 1.22 51.35
C VAL A 28 2.64 -0.16 51.76
N ARG A 29 1.78 -1.07 52.24
CA ARG A 29 2.17 -2.46 52.52
C ARG A 29 2.68 -3.19 51.28
N ARG A 30 2.02 -3.10 50.12
CA ARG A 30 2.51 -3.70 48.85
C ARG A 30 3.85 -3.12 48.38
N LEU A 31 4.13 -1.86 48.67
CA LEU A 31 5.45 -1.28 48.42
C LEU A 31 6.49 -1.84 49.40
N ARG A 32 6.12 -2.11 50.65
CA ARG A 32 7.00 -2.73 51.64
C ARG A 32 7.33 -4.19 51.28
N GLU A 33 6.34 -4.95 50.83
CA GLU A 33 6.50 -6.31 50.28
C GLU A 33 7.46 -6.32 49.08
N ARG A 34 7.29 -5.38 48.14
CA ARG A 34 8.14 -5.24 46.94
C ARG A 34 9.57 -4.81 47.26
N HIS A 35 9.76 -4.00 48.29
CA HIS A 35 11.06 -3.49 48.74
C HIS A 35 11.41 -4.08 50.11
N SER A 36 11.36 -5.40 50.24
CA SER A 36 11.52 -6.12 51.51
C SER A 36 12.87 -5.86 52.22
N ALA A 37 13.93 -5.57 51.46
CA ALA A 37 15.30 -5.40 51.97
C ALA A 37 15.92 -4.00 51.77
N ASP A 38 15.21 -3.03 51.16
CA ASP A 38 15.78 -1.70 50.82
C ASP A 38 14.88 -0.56 51.32
N GLU A 39 15.22 -0.02 52.50
CA GLU A 39 14.57 1.13 53.15
C GLU A 39 14.64 2.39 52.27
N ALA A 40 15.78 2.62 51.60
CA ALA A 40 16.00 3.82 50.78
C ALA A 40 15.22 3.78 49.45
N ALA A 41 15.04 2.62 48.82
CA ALA A 41 14.14 2.46 47.68
C ALA A 41 12.67 2.61 48.09
N PHE A 42 12.28 2.05 49.24
CA PHE A 42 10.91 2.20 49.76
C PHE A 42 10.55 3.66 50.02
N VAL A 43 11.38 4.40 50.79
CA VAL A 43 11.13 5.82 51.12
C VAL A 43 11.04 6.68 49.85
N ARG A 44 11.94 6.50 48.88
CA ARG A 44 11.88 7.21 47.57
C ARG A 44 10.60 6.91 46.80
N THR A 45 10.15 5.66 46.81
CA THR A 45 8.92 5.25 46.10
C THR A 45 7.66 5.77 46.80
N CYS A 46 7.64 5.83 48.12
CA CYS A 46 6.56 6.45 48.89
C CYS A 46 6.52 7.99 48.70
N LYS A 47 7.67 8.67 48.63
CA LYS A 47 7.75 10.10 48.25
C LYS A 47 7.12 10.37 46.88
N ALA A 48 7.32 9.49 45.90
CA ALA A 48 6.76 9.62 44.55
C ALA A 48 5.22 9.57 44.50
N LEU A 49 4.53 9.17 45.58
CA LEU A 49 3.07 9.26 45.70
C LEU A 49 2.55 10.69 45.98
N GLY A 50 3.43 11.70 46.04
CA GLY A 50 3.10 13.11 45.81
C GLY A 50 2.33 13.84 46.91
N LYS A 51 2.08 13.21 48.07
CA LYS A 51 1.27 13.79 49.17
C LYS A 51 2.03 14.01 50.49
N PHE A 52 3.32 13.66 50.53
CA PHE A 52 4.14 13.63 51.75
C PHE A 52 5.51 14.30 51.50
N SER A 53 5.51 15.61 51.25
CA SER A 53 6.74 16.40 51.21
C SER A 53 7.37 16.49 52.60
N ASN A 54 8.66 16.14 52.69
CA ASN A 54 9.51 16.23 53.91
C ASN A 54 9.18 15.24 55.06
N ALA A 55 8.68 14.04 54.76
CA ALA A 55 8.38 13.00 55.76
C ALA A 55 9.23 11.70 55.61
N GLU A 56 10.56 11.82 55.42
CA GLU A 56 11.41 10.64 55.18
C GLU A 56 11.54 9.72 56.40
N GLU A 57 11.75 10.30 57.59
CA GLU A 57 11.88 9.56 58.85
C GLU A 57 10.61 8.76 59.17
N VAL A 58 9.43 9.32 58.88
CA VAL A 58 8.12 8.66 59.06
C VAL A 58 8.00 7.42 58.18
N PHE A 59 8.48 7.48 56.92
CA PHE A 59 8.47 6.30 56.05
C PHE A 59 9.53 5.27 56.43
N ALA A 60 10.67 5.68 57.00
CA ALA A 60 11.65 4.77 57.58
C ALA A 60 11.09 4.05 58.83
N GLU A 61 10.33 4.74 59.68
CA GLU A 61 9.68 4.12 60.84
C GLU A 61 8.54 3.18 60.42
N VAL A 62 7.69 3.57 59.46
CA VAL A 62 6.66 2.70 58.85
C VAL A 62 7.29 1.45 58.20
N PHE A 63 8.49 1.56 57.61
CA PHE A 63 9.23 0.42 57.08
C PHE A 63 9.65 -0.58 58.17
N ARG A 64 9.93 -0.12 59.38
CA ARG A 64 10.28 -0.97 60.54
C ARG A 64 9.04 -1.59 61.17
N VAL A 65 8.01 -0.79 61.47
CA VAL A 65 6.74 -1.28 62.05
C VAL A 65 6.09 -2.38 61.20
N LEU A 66 6.14 -2.25 59.86
CA LEU A 66 5.63 -3.30 58.96
C LEU A 66 6.53 -4.54 58.86
N GLY A 67 7.81 -4.46 59.26
CA GLY A 67 8.75 -5.59 59.22
C GLY A 67 8.80 -6.42 60.52
N GLU A 68 8.35 -5.88 61.65
CA GLU A 68 8.34 -6.59 62.94
C GLU A 68 7.17 -7.59 63.05
N GLY A 69 6.07 -7.35 62.33
CA GLY A 69 4.83 -8.13 62.44
C GLY A 69 4.86 -9.55 61.87
N GLU A 70 5.88 -9.96 61.13
CA GLU A 70 5.92 -11.29 60.47
C GLU A 70 6.49 -12.42 61.36
N LYS A 71 7.03 -12.11 62.55
CA LYS A 71 7.71 -13.10 63.41
C LYS A 71 6.77 -13.95 64.28
N LEU A 72 5.70 -14.54 63.72
CA LEU A 72 4.77 -15.37 64.51
C LEU A 72 3.99 -16.46 63.73
N GLN A 73 4.69 -17.43 63.12
CA GLN A 73 4.65 -18.87 63.49
C GLN A 73 5.48 -19.77 62.53
N PRO A 74 5.98 -20.98 62.95
CA PRO A 74 7.15 -21.61 62.30
C PRO A 74 7.09 -23.13 62.00
N ALA A 75 8.06 -23.59 61.18
CA ALA A 75 8.50 -24.99 60.94
C ALA A 75 7.53 -25.90 60.15
N GLU A 76 7.95 -26.98 59.46
CA GLU A 76 9.24 -27.72 59.38
C GLU A 76 9.80 -27.68 57.92
N LYS A 77 11.12 -27.59 57.63
CA LYS A 77 12.23 -28.59 57.72
C LYS A 77 11.97 -29.91 56.94
N ALA A 78 12.90 -30.51 56.18
CA ALA A 78 14.32 -30.23 55.84
C ALA A 78 14.60 -30.70 54.37
N ALA A 79 15.63 -30.31 53.60
CA ALA A 79 16.90 -29.59 53.76
C ALA A 79 18.21 -30.43 53.87
N GLU A 80 18.88 -30.65 52.73
CA GLU A 80 20.36 -30.76 52.53
C GLU A 80 20.72 -30.01 51.23
N LYS A 81 21.74 -29.14 51.12
CA LYS A 81 23.19 -29.19 51.42
C LYS A 81 24.02 -29.95 50.36
N ALA A 82 25.18 -29.48 49.87
CA ALA A 82 25.85 -28.16 50.03
C ALA A 82 27.00 -27.97 48.99
N ALA A 83 27.66 -26.80 49.07
CA ALA A 83 29.04 -26.50 48.63
C ALA A 83 29.36 -26.20 47.14
N VAL A 84 29.59 -24.92 46.85
CA VAL A 84 30.56 -24.41 45.84
C VAL A 84 31.28 -23.18 46.46
N PRO A 85 32.60 -22.97 46.29
CA PRO A 85 33.33 -21.82 46.87
C PRO A 85 33.14 -20.50 46.08
N PRO A 86 33.55 -19.34 46.64
CA PRO A 86 33.44 -18.05 45.94
C PRO A 86 34.49 -17.89 44.84
N ALA A 87 34.04 -17.57 43.62
CA ALA A 87 34.90 -17.17 42.50
C ALA A 87 35.13 -15.66 42.49
N GLN A 88 36.33 -15.23 42.09
CA GLN A 88 36.78 -13.84 42.10
C GLN A 88 36.22 -13.03 40.91
N ALA A 89 36.26 -11.70 41.02
CA ALA A 89 35.82 -10.80 39.96
C ALA A 89 36.66 -10.98 38.66
N PRO A 90 36.04 -11.00 37.46
CA PRO A 90 36.77 -11.08 36.21
C PRO A 90 37.55 -9.78 35.93
N PRO A 91 38.78 -9.85 35.37
CA PRO A 91 39.63 -8.68 35.16
C PRO A 91 39.18 -7.83 33.96
N ALA A 92 39.54 -6.54 33.98
CA ALA A 92 39.30 -5.63 32.87
C ALA A 92 40.20 -5.96 31.67
N ALA A 93 39.60 -6.41 30.56
CA ALA A 93 40.31 -6.67 29.31
C ALA A 93 40.68 -5.36 28.60
N THR A 94 41.97 -5.20 28.31
CA THR A 94 42.62 -3.98 27.81
C THR A 94 42.16 -3.54 26.42
N VAL A 95 41.90 -2.24 26.27
CA VAL A 95 41.84 -1.57 24.96
C VAL A 95 43.27 -1.33 24.43
N PRO A 96 43.65 -1.84 23.25
CA PRO A 96 44.91 -1.47 22.61
C PRO A 96 44.78 -0.08 21.97
N LYS A 97 45.08 0.98 22.73
CA LYS A 97 45.14 2.35 22.19
C LYS A 97 46.29 2.47 21.19
N ARG A 98 46.01 3.00 19.99
CA ARG A 98 47.02 3.49 19.04
C ARG A 98 48.00 4.41 19.77
N ARG A 99 49.30 4.09 19.77
CA ARG A 99 50.37 5.07 20.02
C ARG A 99 50.83 5.65 18.68
N LYS A 100 51.10 6.95 18.67
CA LYS A 100 51.70 7.65 17.54
C LYS A 100 53.18 7.29 17.46
N PHE A 101 53.72 7.22 16.24
CA PHE A 101 55.06 7.74 15.98
C PHE A 101 54.91 8.99 15.12
N ALA A 102 55.70 10.00 15.44
CA ALA A 102 55.93 11.18 14.61
C ALA A 102 57.43 11.46 14.74
N LEU A 103 58.08 11.73 13.61
CA LEU A 103 59.45 12.22 13.52
C LEU A 103 59.50 13.28 12.42
N SER A 104 60.53 14.13 12.47
CA SER A 104 60.51 15.49 11.92
C SER A 104 61.36 15.67 10.66
N PHE A 105 61.24 16.85 10.05
CA PHE A 105 62.16 17.39 9.04
C PHE A 105 63.62 17.44 9.54
N SER A 106 64.56 17.18 8.64
CA SER A 106 65.68 18.07 8.26
C SER A 106 66.36 17.53 7.00
N ASP A 107 66.44 18.35 5.97
CA ASP A 107 67.66 18.77 5.25
C ASP A 107 68.85 17.76 5.20
N ASP A 108 69.28 17.31 4.00
CA ASP A 108 70.34 17.98 3.23
C ASP A 108 70.76 17.24 1.92
N GLU A 109 71.39 18.02 1.02
CA GLU A 109 72.34 17.72 -0.07
C GLU A 109 72.34 16.36 -0.82
N SER A 110 72.13 16.39 -2.14
CA SER A 110 73.23 16.30 -3.13
C SER A 110 72.73 16.31 -4.59
N ASP A 111 73.43 17.07 -5.44
CA ASP A 111 73.28 17.05 -6.91
C ASP A 111 74.10 15.91 -7.55
N ASP A 112 73.68 15.41 -8.72
CA ASP A 112 74.58 15.07 -9.84
C ASP A 112 73.80 14.96 -11.18
N ASP A 113 74.51 15.11 -12.29
CA ASP A 113 74.01 15.12 -13.68
C ASP A 113 73.88 13.71 -14.30
N GLY A 114 73.36 13.58 -15.53
CA GLY A 114 73.16 12.26 -16.17
C GLY A 114 72.64 12.23 -17.62
N ASP A 115 73.35 12.91 -18.53
CA ASP A 115 72.94 13.18 -19.93
C ASP A 115 73.08 11.98 -20.92
N THR A 116 72.59 12.16 -22.16
CA THR A 116 72.94 11.49 -23.44
C THR A 116 72.54 10.03 -23.76
N ALA A 117 71.49 9.93 -24.60
CA ALA A 117 71.54 9.53 -26.03
C ALA A 117 72.28 8.26 -26.57
N ALA A 118 71.50 7.51 -27.39
CA ALA A 118 71.84 6.95 -28.72
C ALA A 118 72.74 5.68 -28.91
N SER A 119 72.15 4.64 -29.52
CA SER A 119 72.74 3.79 -30.62
C SER A 119 71.80 2.60 -30.97
N VAL A 120 72.00 1.82 -32.06
CA VAL A 120 71.94 2.16 -33.50
C VAL A 120 71.84 0.87 -34.35
N THR A 121 70.82 0.73 -35.24
CA THR A 121 70.69 -0.29 -36.33
C THR A 121 70.61 -1.80 -35.90
N VAL A 122 70.11 -2.78 -36.69
CA VAL A 122 70.36 -3.16 -38.10
C VAL A 122 69.22 -4.02 -38.72
N SER A 123 68.75 -3.67 -39.94
CA SER A 123 68.27 -4.50 -41.11
C SER A 123 67.45 -5.81 -40.93
N LYS A 124 66.54 -6.29 -41.81
CA LYS A 124 65.95 -6.05 -43.18
C LYS A 124 64.71 -7.02 -43.28
N LYS A 125 63.76 -7.10 -44.23
CA LYS A 125 63.26 -6.43 -45.48
C LYS A 125 61.75 -6.82 -45.56
N ALA A 126 60.74 -6.14 -46.10
CA ALA A 126 60.55 -5.03 -47.06
C ALA A 126 60.44 -5.39 -48.57
N ASN A 127 59.25 -5.91 -48.93
CA ASN A 127 58.42 -5.75 -50.17
C ASN A 127 58.99 -6.17 -51.55
N PRO A 128 58.15 -6.13 -52.62
CA PRO A 128 58.13 -4.92 -53.48
C PRO A 128 56.79 -4.50 -54.18
N PHE A 129 56.69 -3.19 -54.50
CA PHE A 129 56.17 -2.56 -55.76
C PHE A 129 54.65 -2.54 -56.09
N LEU A 130 54.10 -1.59 -56.89
CA LEU A 130 54.64 -0.40 -57.62
C LEU A 130 53.60 0.79 -57.71
N MET A 131 53.78 1.72 -58.66
CA MET A 131 53.13 3.04 -58.85
C MET A 131 52.46 3.21 -60.23
N ALA A 132 51.69 4.31 -60.39
CA ALA A 132 51.07 4.87 -61.62
C ALA A 132 49.87 4.12 -62.24
N GLY A 133 48.93 4.77 -62.94
CA GLY A 133 48.73 6.22 -63.18
C GLY A 133 47.52 6.53 -64.10
N ASP A 134 47.17 7.83 -64.14
CA ASP A 134 46.60 8.61 -65.26
C ASP A 134 45.13 8.42 -65.78
N ASP A 135 44.58 9.56 -66.22
CA ASP A 135 43.53 9.92 -67.23
C ASP A 135 42.00 9.66 -67.10
N ASP A 136 41.26 10.79 -67.17
CA ASP A 136 40.12 11.21 -68.03
C ASP A 136 38.62 10.78 -67.90
N ASP A 137 37.79 11.82 -68.09
CA ASP A 137 36.47 12.02 -68.76
C ASP A 137 35.12 11.37 -68.34
N ASP A 138 34.16 12.29 -68.09
CA ASP A 138 32.80 12.49 -68.63
C ASP A 138 31.69 11.41 -68.71
N ASP A 139 30.52 11.83 -68.19
CA ASP A 139 29.13 11.80 -68.71
C ASP A 139 28.34 10.54 -69.17
N GLU A 140 27.07 10.59 -68.73
CA GLU A 140 25.79 10.26 -69.41
C GLU A 140 25.30 8.82 -69.80
N GLU A 141 23.99 8.66 -69.53
CA GLU A 141 22.93 7.99 -70.31
C GLU A 141 22.93 6.48 -70.71
N SER A 142 21.92 5.78 -70.15
CA SER A 142 20.80 5.12 -70.90
C SER A 142 20.69 3.59 -71.13
N ASP A 143 19.44 3.14 -70.94
CA ASP A 143 18.58 2.31 -71.81
C ASP A 143 18.57 0.76 -72.00
N THR A 144 17.31 0.29 -72.11
CA THR A 144 16.76 -0.93 -72.78
C THR A 144 17.11 -2.35 -72.25
N VAL A 145 16.22 -3.12 -71.59
CA VAL A 145 14.93 -3.72 -72.06
C VAL A 145 15.11 -4.57 -73.34
N PRO A 146 14.91 -5.92 -73.34
CA PRO A 146 13.53 -6.44 -73.50
C PRO A 146 13.13 -7.84 -72.96
N ALA A 147 11.94 -7.86 -72.35
CA ALA A 147 10.80 -8.79 -72.50
C ALA A 147 10.95 -10.28 -72.92
N ALA A 148 10.19 -11.13 -72.19
CA ALA A 148 9.46 -12.29 -72.75
C ALA A 148 8.06 -12.43 -72.10
N LYS A 149 7.06 -12.98 -72.82
CA LYS A 149 5.67 -13.15 -72.38
C LYS A 149 5.22 -14.60 -72.50
N ILE A 150 4.41 -15.10 -71.57
CA ILE A 150 3.35 -16.08 -71.84
C ILE A 150 2.06 -15.63 -71.14
N GLN A 151 0.91 -15.83 -71.79
CA GLN A 151 -0.43 -15.48 -71.28
C GLN A 151 -1.18 -16.73 -70.82
N PHE A 152 -2.24 -16.58 -70.00
CA PHE A 152 -3.56 -17.04 -70.44
C PHE A 152 -4.76 -16.44 -69.67
N LYS A 153 -5.79 -16.07 -70.44
CA LYS A 153 -7.25 -15.94 -70.15
C LYS A 153 -7.74 -15.39 -68.80
N ARG A 154 -8.49 -14.29 -68.91
CA ARG A 154 -9.60 -13.93 -68.00
C ARG A 154 -10.73 -14.98 -68.09
N ILE A 155 -11.47 -15.17 -66.99
CA ILE A 155 -12.90 -15.47 -67.01
C ILE A 155 -13.61 -14.40 -66.16
N LYS A 156 -14.86 -14.07 -66.51
CA LYS A 156 -15.70 -13.09 -65.79
C LYS A 156 -17.15 -13.59 -65.78
N LYS A 157 -17.88 -13.16 -64.74
CA LYS A 157 -19.34 -12.95 -64.68
C LYS A 157 -20.29 -14.16 -64.49
N ASP A 158 -21.22 -13.87 -63.57
CA ASP A 158 -22.69 -14.02 -63.65
C ASP A 158 -23.44 -15.33 -63.34
N GLN A 159 -24.23 -15.21 -62.27
CA GLN A 159 -25.68 -15.52 -62.18
C GLN A 159 -26.18 -16.93 -61.84
N ALA A 160 -27.46 -16.92 -61.44
CA ALA A 160 -28.36 -18.02 -61.07
C ALA A 160 -28.06 -18.80 -59.77
N SER A 161 -29.04 -19.25 -58.98
CA SER A 161 -30.28 -18.66 -58.41
C SER A 161 -31.04 -19.75 -57.62
N CYS A 162 -32.14 -19.39 -56.95
CA CYS A 162 -33.21 -20.28 -56.46
C CYS A 162 -32.93 -21.12 -55.20
N LEU A 163 -33.92 -21.45 -54.33
CA LEU A 163 -35.29 -20.91 -54.11
C LEU A 163 -35.80 -21.40 -52.72
N LYS A 164 -36.56 -20.57 -51.98
CA LYS A 164 -37.71 -20.95 -51.10
C LYS A 164 -37.46 -21.78 -49.80
N GLU A 165 -38.29 -21.77 -48.75
CA GLU A 165 -39.32 -20.81 -48.23
C GLU A 165 -39.72 -21.14 -46.75
N TYR A 166 -40.59 -20.32 -46.16
CA TYR A 166 -41.36 -20.49 -44.89
C TYR A 166 -40.60 -20.26 -43.55
N SER A 167 -41.18 -19.62 -42.52
CA SER A 167 -42.42 -18.80 -42.43
C SER A 167 -42.42 -17.86 -41.20
N LYS A 168 -43.09 -16.70 -41.31
CA LYS A 168 -43.44 -15.80 -40.17
C LYS A 168 -44.63 -16.38 -39.37
N PRO A 169 -44.75 -16.16 -38.04
CA PRO A 169 -45.39 -14.95 -37.49
C PRO A 169 -44.73 -14.46 -36.17
N LYS A 170 -45.09 -13.34 -35.50
CA LYS A 170 -45.81 -12.09 -35.82
C LYS A 170 -45.34 -11.04 -34.80
N VAL A 171 -45.39 -9.74 -35.13
CA VAL A 171 -45.32 -8.63 -34.16
C VAL A 171 -46.57 -7.78 -34.31
N VAL A 172 -47.09 -7.30 -33.19
CA VAL A 172 -48.21 -6.34 -33.03
C VAL A 172 -47.61 -5.23 -32.16
N SER A 173 -47.15 -4.12 -32.74
CA SER A 173 -47.86 -2.82 -32.88
C SER A 173 -48.44 -2.29 -31.57
N SER A 174 -48.34 -1.00 -31.21
CA SER A 174 -48.19 0.25 -32.00
C SER A 174 -47.03 1.12 -31.47
N ALA A 175 -46.26 1.86 -32.28
CA ALA A 175 -46.61 3.04 -33.13
C ALA A 175 -46.92 4.30 -32.27
N SER A 176 -46.44 5.52 -32.58
CA SER A 176 -45.59 5.98 -33.71
C SER A 176 -45.10 7.44 -33.56
N LEU A 177 -44.22 7.86 -34.49
CA LEU A 177 -43.82 9.26 -34.86
C LEU A 177 -42.65 9.87 -34.05
N SER A 178 -41.67 10.57 -34.65
CA SER A 178 -41.38 10.74 -36.09
C SER A 178 -39.90 11.07 -36.40
N LYS A 179 -39.57 10.98 -37.70
CA LYS A 179 -38.32 11.32 -38.42
C LYS A 179 -37.59 12.56 -37.85
N ALA A 180 -36.25 12.71 -37.94
CA ALA A 180 -35.52 12.61 -39.20
C ALA A 180 -33.98 12.42 -39.12
N GLN A 181 -33.45 11.99 -40.27
CA GLN A 181 -32.07 12.13 -40.79
C GLN A 181 -30.89 11.43 -40.08
N GLU A 182 -30.25 10.56 -40.86
CA GLU A 182 -28.97 9.91 -40.58
C GLU A 182 -27.78 10.84 -40.87
N SER A 183 -26.65 10.60 -40.21
CA SER A 183 -25.33 10.91 -40.76
C SER A 183 -24.32 9.83 -40.34
N ALA A 184 -23.44 9.44 -41.26
CA ALA A 184 -22.51 8.32 -41.09
C ALA A 184 -21.28 8.70 -40.23
N PRO A 185 -20.64 7.72 -39.55
CA PRO A 185 -19.68 8.02 -38.49
C PRO A 185 -18.32 8.49 -38.99
N ILE A 186 -17.90 9.69 -38.57
CA ILE A 186 -16.52 10.18 -38.74
C ILE A 186 -15.62 9.46 -37.72
N LYS A 187 -14.75 8.57 -38.19
CA LYS A 187 -13.63 8.06 -37.39
C LYS A 187 -12.71 9.22 -37.00
N LYS A 188 -12.37 9.35 -35.72
CA LYS A 188 -11.21 10.11 -35.25
C LYS A 188 -10.45 9.31 -34.19
N GLN A 189 -9.13 9.31 -34.32
CA GLN A 189 -8.22 8.80 -33.30
C GLN A 189 -8.12 9.82 -32.16
N GLN A 190 -8.23 9.35 -30.92
CA GLN A 190 -7.85 10.12 -29.73
C GLN A 190 -7.41 9.15 -28.61
N SER A 191 -6.45 8.30 -28.95
CA SER A 191 -5.71 7.47 -28.01
C SER A 191 -4.66 8.29 -27.24
N THR A 192 -4.29 7.83 -26.04
CA THR A 192 -3.32 8.42 -25.09
C THR A 192 -3.81 9.61 -24.28
N ASN A 193 -4.51 9.35 -23.16
CA ASN A 193 -4.52 10.20 -21.95
C ASN A 193 -5.01 9.44 -20.69
N GLU A 194 -4.57 8.18 -20.56
CA GLU A 194 -5.08 7.20 -19.58
C GLU A 194 -3.99 6.64 -18.65
N ASP A 195 -4.40 6.35 -17.41
CA ASP A 195 -3.76 5.50 -16.39
C ASP A 195 -2.42 5.90 -15.72
N ARG A 196 -2.49 6.81 -14.73
CA ARG A 196 -1.51 6.85 -13.60
C ARG A 196 -2.07 6.52 -12.21
N ASP A 197 -3.38 6.56 -12.05
CA ASP A 197 -4.11 6.78 -10.77
C ASP A 197 -4.12 5.60 -9.75
N TRP A 198 -3.17 4.65 -9.83
CA TRP A 198 -3.11 3.51 -8.89
C TRP A 198 -2.50 3.87 -7.51
N TYR A 199 -1.96 5.09 -7.35
CA TYR A 199 -1.31 5.54 -6.11
C TYR A 199 -2.17 6.49 -5.26
N ASN A 200 -3.48 6.52 -5.49
CA ASN A 200 -4.41 7.45 -4.84
C ASN A 200 -4.92 6.91 -3.49
N PHE A 201 -4.00 6.75 -2.53
CA PHE A 201 -4.27 6.59 -1.10
C PHE A 201 -3.44 7.60 -0.28
N ASP A 202 -3.35 8.82 -0.80
CA ASP A 202 -2.86 10.02 -0.11
C ASP A 202 -3.94 11.10 -0.27
N ASP A 203 -4.68 11.41 0.80
CA ASP A 203 -5.00 12.79 1.14
C ASP A 203 -5.41 12.90 2.62
N ASP A 204 -5.08 14.04 3.24
CA ASP A 204 -5.29 14.30 4.66
C ASP A 204 -6.70 14.89 4.92
N TYR A 205 -7.36 14.45 5.99
CA TYR A 205 -8.45 15.19 6.61
C TYR A 205 -8.28 15.22 8.13
N GLY A 206 -8.29 16.43 8.69
CA GLY A 206 -8.52 16.63 10.10
C GLY A 206 -8.86 18.09 10.37
N ASN A 207 -9.98 18.34 11.04
CA ASN A 207 -9.95 18.97 12.36
C ASN A 207 -11.26 18.74 13.15
N PRO A 208 -11.33 19.02 14.47
CA PRO A 208 -12.41 18.56 15.34
C PRO A 208 -13.41 19.68 15.75
N VAL A 209 -14.59 19.26 16.23
CA VAL A 209 -15.40 19.90 17.32
C VAL A 209 -15.98 21.31 16.99
N SER A 210 -17.22 21.67 17.37
CA SER A 210 -18.02 21.30 18.55
C SER A 210 -19.51 21.03 18.29
N GLU A 211 -20.24 20.71 19.36
CA GLU A 211 -21.70 20.59 19.44
C GLU A 211 -22.36 21.98 19.59
N GLU A 212 -23.56 22.16 19.03
CA GLU A 212 -24.66 22.85 19.72
C GLU A 212 -26.02 22.39 19.16
N LEU A 213 -27.10 22.54 19.94
CA LEU A 213 -28.46 22.07 19.63
C LEU A 213 -29.40 23.28 19.51
N THR A 214 -30.25 23.32 18.46
CA THR A 214 -31.73 23.46 18.52
C THR A 214 -32.33 23.87 17.15
N LEU A 215 -33.67 23.85 17.07
CA LEU A 215 -34.50 24.41 15.99
C LEU A 215 -34.39 23.77 14.60
N GLN A 216 -34.95 22.56 14.46
CA GLN A 216 -35.51 22.11 13.19
C GLN A 216 -36.73 21.18 13.36
N ASN A 217 -37.71 21.64 14.14
CA ASN A 217 -39.11 21.30 13.89
C ASN A 217 -39.65 22.22 12.77
N GLU A 218 -40.79 21.87 12.17
CA GLU A 218 -41.50 22.64 11.12
C GLU A 218 -40.84 22.73 9.72
N LEU A 219 -40.70 21.59 9.02
CA LEU A 219 -40.89 21.61 7.54
C LEU A 219 -41.38 20.31 6.87
N ASP A 220 -41.36 19.15 7.52
CA ASP A 220 -41.76 17.86 6.91
C ASP A 220 -43.29 17.65 6.78
N SER A 221 -44.08 18.72 6.64
CA SER A 221 -45.55 18.64 6.63
C SER A 221 -46.20 18.49 5.24
N LYS A 222 -45.41 18.43 4.15
CA LYS A 222 -45.93 18.36 2.76
C LYS A 222 -45.02 17.62 1.78
N LEU A 223 -45.26 16.31 1.59
CA LEU A 223 -45.16 15.59 0.31
C LEU A 223 -45.46 14.09 0.51
N ASP A 224 -46.74 13.73 0.63
CA ASP A 224 -47.15 12.32 0.78
C ASP A 224 -48.49 12.07 0.05
N GLU A 225 -48.44 11.46 -1.15
CA GLU A 225 -49.63 11.02 -1.90
C GLU A 225 -49.39 9.70 -2.65
N VAL A 226 -50.23 8.71 -2.30
CA VAL A 226 -50.72 7.57 -3.13
C VAL A 226 -49.78 6.35 -3.36
N GLN A 227 -50.06 5.32 -2.54
CA GLN A 227 -49.98 3.86 -2.76
C GLN A 227 -48.62 3.12 -2.86
N PRO A 228 -48.53 1.85 -2.39
CA PRO A 228 -49.36 1.13 -1.41
C PRO A 228 -48.66 1.00 -0.04
N VAL A 229 -49.35 1.39 1.03
CA VAL A 229 -48.74 1.56 2.37
C VAL A 229 -48.81 0.30 3.26
N ILE A 230 -49.78 -0.59 3.02
CA ILE A 230 -50.19 -1.63 3.97
C ILE A 230 -49.09 -2.69 4.22
N ASP A 231 -48.57 -3.34 3.17
CA ASP A 231 -47.50 -4.35 3.32
C ASP A 231 -46.19 -3.75 3.85
N ARG A 232 -45.95 -2.46 3.55
CA ARG A 232 -44.72 -1.76 3.92
C ARG A 232 -44.69 -1.47 5.42
N ASN A 233 -45.81 -1.05 6.00
CA ASN A 233 -45.90 -0.75 7.44
C ASN A 233 -45.79 -2.01 8.30
N TYR A 234 -46.41 -3.13 7.90
CA TYR A 234 -46.24 -4.43 8.58
C TYR A 234 -44.78 -4.89 8.62
N HIS A 235 -44.01 -4.70 7.54
CA HIS A 235 -42.57 -4.99 7.55
C HIS A 235 -41.74 -3.96 8.32
N LEU A 236 -42.14 -2.68 8.38
CA LEU A 236 -41.43 -1.66 9.16
C LEU A 236 -41.61 -1.87 10.68
N GLN A 237 -42.83 -2.13 11.16
CA GLN A 237 -43.07 -2.41 12.59
C GLN A 237 -42.36 -3.70 13.02
N SER A 238 -42.49 -4.79 12.25
CA SER A 238 -41.81 -6.05 12.57
C SER A 238 -40.28 -6.00 12.39
N ALA A 239 -39.73 -5.00 11.68
CA ALA A 239 -38.29 -4.69 11.70
C ALA A 239 -37.90 -3.92 12.98
N ALA A 240 -38.63 -2.85 13.34
CA ALA A 240 -38.36 -2.05 14.52
C ALA A 240 -38.37 -2.88 15.82
N TYR A 241 -39.34 -3.79 15.99
CA TYR A 241 -39.36 -4.72 17.14
C TYR A 241 -38.17 -5.70 17.13
N ARG A 242 -37.67 -6.13 15.96
CA ARG A 242 -36.46 -6.96 15.88
C ARG A 242 -35.21 -6.18 16.23
N ASP A 243 -35.07 -4.94 15.76
CA ASP A 243 -33.90 -4.11 16.09
C ASP A 243 -33.88 -3.72 17.57
N ALA A 244 -35.05 -3.44 18.16
CA ALA A 244 -35.20 -3.25 19.61
C ALA A 244 -34.74 -4.50 20.40
N VAL A 245 -35.21 -5.70 20.04
CA VAL A 245 -34.81 -6.94 20.74
C VAL A 245 -33.36 -7.35 20.41
N ASN A 246 -32.85 -7.05 19.22
CA ASN A 246 -31.42 -7.20 18.87
C ASN A 246 -30.52 -6.31 19.73
N SER A 247 -31.02 -5.19 20.27
CA SER A 247 -30.26 -4.34 21.21
C SER A 247 -30.03 -4.99 22.58
N GLU A 248 -30.87 -5.97 22.98
CA GLU A 248 -30.66 -6.81 24.17
C GLU A 248 -29.45 -7.76 24.02
N ILE A 249 -28.83 -7.83 22.85
CA ILE A 249 -27.78 -8.81 22.52
C ILE A 249 -26.40 -8.15 22.44
N GLN A 250 -25.49 -8.63 23.29
CA GLN A 250 -24.09 -8.21 23.28
C GLN A 250 -23.18 -9.26 22.64
N LEU A 251 -22.63 -8.90 21.46
CA LEU A 251 -21.41 -9.50 20.95
C LEU A 251 -20.24 -9.13 21.89
N ASN A 252 -19.58 -10.17 22.38
CA ASN A 252 -18.32 -10.11 23.09
C ASN A 252 -17.26 -10.79 22.23
N VAL A 253 -16.03 -10.29 22.22
CA VAL A 253 -14.93 -11.02 21.56
C VAL A 253 -14.46 -12.15 22.47
N LEU A 254 -14.27 -13.33 21.89
CA LEU A 254 -13.82 -14.50 22.64
C LEU A 254 -12.50 -14.20 23.38
N PRO A 255 -12.42 -14.48 24.70
CA PRO A 255 -11.19 -14.29 25.46
C PRO A 255 -10.00 -14.97 24.78
N THR A 256 -8.84 -14.32 24.80
CA THR A 256 -7.64 -14.80 24.08
C THR A 256 -7.29 -16.23 24.50
N ASP A 257 -7.49 -16.61 25.76
CA ASP A 257 -7.20 -17.95 26.28
C ASP A 257 -8.13 -19.05 25.73
N MET A 258 -9.35 -18.72 25.33
CA MET A 258 -10.21 -19.66 24.59
C MET A 258 -9.71 -19.79 23.14
N ARG A 259 -9.39 -18.66 22.49
CA ARG A 259 -8.86 -18.66 21.11
C ARG A 259 -7.49 -19.36 21.00
N LYS A 260 -6.65 -19.33 22.03
CA LYS A 260 -5.39 -20.12 22.12
C LYS A 260 -5.67 -21.62 22.05
N LYS A 261 -6.69 -22.12 22.76
CA LYS A 261 -7.04 -23.56 22.79
C LYS A 261 -7.53 -24.10 21.44
N TRP A 262 -8.11 -23.23 20.61
CA TRP A 262 -8.64 -23.59 19.29
C TRP A 262 -7.68 -23.27 18.14
N LEU A 263 -6.46 -22.80 18.44
CA LEU A 263 -5.41 -22.59 17.44
C LEU A 263 -5.01 -23.95 16.82
N PRO A 264 -4.98 -24.13 15.49
CA PRO A 264 -4.51 -25.36 14.85
C PRO A 264 -3.13 -25.81 15.32
N THR A 265 -2.93 -27.13 15.41
CA THR A 265 -1.65 -27.77 15.81
C THR A 265 -0.46 -27.22 15.04
N PHE A 266 -0.54 -27.11 13.71
CA PHE A 266 0.56 -26.58 12.89
C PHE A 266 0.97 -25.15 13.27
N LEU A 267 0.03 -24.29 13.70
CA LEU A 267 0.35 -22.95 14.20
C LEU A 267 0.97 -22.99 15.59
N GLN A 268 0.55 -23.91 16.47
CA GLN A 268 1.19 -24.12 17.79
C GLN A 268 2.62 -24.69 17.64
N GLU A 269 2.84 -25.57 16.68
CA GLU A 269 4.15 -26.12 16.32
C GLU A 269 5.09 -25.04 15.81
N TYR A 270 4.65 -24.20 14.85
CA TYR A 270 5.46 -23.07 14.37
C TYR A 270 5.68 -22.00 15.45
N ALA A 271 4.68 -21.72 16.29
CA ALA A 271 4.82 -20.83 17.45
C ALA A 271 5.95 -21.30 18.38
N THR A 272 5.93 -22.58 18.73
CA THR A 272 6.93 -23.22 19.60
C THR A 272 8.31 -23.27 18.94
N LYS A 273 8.39 -23.69 17.67
CA LYS A 273 9.64 -23.82 16.90
C LYS A 273 10.40 -22.50 16.74
N TYR A 274 9.67 -21.39 16.60
CA TYR A 274 10.26 -20.07 16.37
C TYR A 274 10.11 -19.09 17.55
N GLY A 275 9.69 -19.58 18.74
CA GLY A 275 9.64 -18.78 19.98
C GLY A 275 8.57 -17.69 20.03
N VAL A 276 7.56 -17.75 19.17
CA VAL A 276 6.46 -16.76 19.09
C VAL A 276 5.33 -17.17 20.04
N SER A 277 4.81 -16.24 20.84
CA SER A 277 3.64 -16.51 21.70
C SER A 277 2.37 -16.72 20.88
N SER A 278 1.57 -17.74 21.21
CA SER A 278 0.24 -17.97 20.61
C SER A 278 -0.70 -16.77 20.75
N GLY A 279 -0.55 -15.96 21.81
CA GLY A 279 -1.28 -14.70 21.96
C GLY A 279 -0.88 -13.65 20.91
N ALA A 280 0.39 -13.62 20.50
CA ALA A 280 0.90 -12.71 19.47
C ALA A 280 0.40 -13.07 18.05
N ILE A 281 0.09 -14.36 17.81
CA ILE A 281 -0.52 -14.86 16.56
C ILE A 281 -1.97 -14.38 16.41
N ILE A 282 -2.74 -14.43 17.51
CA ILE A 282 -4.15 -14.03 17.55
C ILE A 282 -4.32 -12.49 17.44
N GLY A 283 -3.30 -11.72 17.86
CA GLY A 283 -3.34 -10.26 17.95
C GLY A 283 -3.65 -9.74 19.36
N SER A 284 -3.17 -10.44 20.40
CA SER A 284 -3.31 -10.02 21.81
C SER A 284 -2.39 -8.84 22.11
N LEU A 285 -2.97 -7.66 22.39
CA LEU A 285 -2.22 -6.44 22.68
C LEU A 285 -1.34 -6.58 23.94
N LEU A 286 -1.83 -7.30 24.94
CA LEU A 286 -1.26 -7.41 26.29
C LEU A 286 -0.08 -8.39 26.42
N GLU A 287 -0.02 -9.42 25.56
CA GLU A 287 0.92 -10.55 25.74
C GLU A 287 2.21 -10.45 24.92
N SER A 288 2.38 -9.38 24.15
CA SER A 288 3.57 -9.13 23.33
C SER A 288 4.69 -8.43 24.13
N THR A 289 5.06 -9.02 25.27
CA THR A 289 6.01 -8.46 26.25
C THR A 289 7.47 -8.40 25.79
N LYS A 290 7.83 -9.05 24.67
CA LYS A 290 9.12 -8.90 23.99
C LYS A 290 8.96 -8.04 22.73
N ARG A 291 9.92 -7.13 22.49
CA ARG A 291 10.10 -6.40 21.21
C ARG A 291 10.66 -7.35 20.12
N ALA A 292 9.94 -8.43 19.82
CA ALA A 292 10.36 -9.43 18.83
C ALA A 292 9.98 -8.99 17.41
N ASP A 293 10.99 -8.95 16.53
CA ASP A 293 10.98 -9.15 15.08
C ASP A 293 10.13 -8.22 14.17
N THR A 294 9.24 -7.38 14.69
CA THR A 294 8.59 -6.33 13.87
C THR A 294 9.61 -5.23 13.52
N VAL A 295 10.00 -5.14 12.25
CA VAL A 295 10.96 -4.12 11.77
C VAL A 295 10.42 -2.72 12.01
N ASN A 296 11.16 -1.92 12.79
CA ASN A 296 10.77 -0.55 13.09
C ASN A 296 11.13 0.38 11.90
N PRO A 297 10.18 1.16 11.35
CA PRO A 297 10.48 2.13 10.29
C PRO A 297 11.48 3.22 10.74
N PHE A 298 11.64 3.46 12.04
CA PHE A 298 12.65 4.35 12.59
C PHE A 298 13.86 3.54 13.10
N ARG A 299 15.05 3.77 12.54
CA ARG A 299 16.31 3.13 13.01
C ARG A 299 16.66 3.57 14.43
N ASN A 300 16.52 4.87 14.71
CA ASN A 300 16.72 5.47 16.03
C ASN A 300 15.43 6.18 16.49
N PRO A 301 14.48 5.48 17.15
CA PRO A 301 13.16 6.01 17.49
C PRO A 301 13.11 7.21 18.44
N GLU A 302 14.24 7.53 19.07
CA GLU A 302 14.41 8.56 20.10
C GLU A 302 15.22 9.79 19.59
N SER A 303 15.79 9.72 18.38
CA SER A 303 16.43 10.85 17.70
C SER A 303 15.48 12.02 17.47
N GLU A 304 15.99 13.25 17.55
CA GLU A 304 15.23 14.45 17.16
C GLU A 304 14.69 14.34 15.73
N PHE A 305 15.49 13.80 14.81
CA PHE A 305 15.12 13.60 13.42
C PHE A 305 13.91 12.66 13.26
N SER A 306 13.84 11.57 14.02
CA SER A 306 12.68 10.65 14.05
C SER A 306 11.49 11.21 14.84
N VAL A 307 11.74 12.05 15.85
CA VAL A 307 10.68 12.74 16.61
C VAL A 307 10.01 13.83 15.77
N ASN A 308 10.78 14.58 14.98
CA ASN A 308 10.25 15.62 14.10
C ASN A 308 9.43 15.01 12.95
N ALA A 309 9.87 13.87 12.39
CA ALA A 309 9.08 13.08 11.44
C ALA A 309 7.66 12.74 11.97
N ARG A 310 7.53 12.40 13.27
CA ARG A 310 6.23 12.09 13.90
C ARG A 310 5.37 13.32 14.23
N LYS A 311 5.99 14.50 14.41
CA LYS A 311 5.30 15.77 14.68
C LYS A 311 4.75 16.44 13.41
N GLY A 312 5.38 16.19 12.26
CA GLY A 312 5.10 16.92 11.02
C GLY A 312 5.58 18.37 11.07
N SER A 313 5.31 19.13 9.99
CA SER A 313 5.64 20.56 9.94
C SER A 313 4.71 21.39 10.82
N ARG A 314 5.27 22.35 11.56
CA ARG A 314 4.51 23.34 12.34
C ARG A 314 3.84 24.35 11.41
N LEU A 315 4.52 24.76 10.33
CA LEU A 315 3.97 25.66 9.33
C LEU A 315 2.74 25.05 8.63
N VAL A 316 2.78 23.75 8.30
CA VAL A 316 1.61 23.03 7.75
C VAL A 316 0.45 23.04 8.75
N ASN A 317 0.68 22.59 9.98
CA ASN A 317 -0.35 22.59 11.04
C ASN A 317 -0.97 23.99 11.28
N LEU A 318 -0.17 25.06 11.23
CA LEU A 318 -0.65 26.44 11.36
C LEU A 318 -1.47 26.91 10.15
N LYS A 319 -1.03 26.58 8.92
CA LYS A 319 -1.80 26.88 7.69
C LYS A 319 -3.10 26.08 7.62
N ARG A 320 -3.13 24.85 8.15
CA ARG A 320 -4.34 24.02 8.29
C ARG A 320 -5.34 24.70 9.23
N GLN A 321 -4.91 25.05 10.45
CA GLN A 321 -5.72 25.81 11.42
C GLN A 321 -6.23 27.14 10.86
N GLN A 322 -5.41 27.90 10.12
CA GLN A 322 -5.86 29.12 9.45
C GLN A 322 -6.90 28.85 8.35
N LYS A 323 -6.73 27.78 7.54
CA LYS A 323 -7.70 27.40 6.50
C LYS A 323 -9.06 27.04 7.13
N GLU A 324 -9.09 26.30 8.23
CA GLU A 324 -10.34 25.94 8.93
C GLU A 324 -10.98 27.14 9.65
N LEU A 325 -10.19 28.00 10.31
CA LEU A 325 -10.72 29.22 10.95
C LEU A 325 -11.33 30.16 9.90
N ASN A 326 -10.69 30.30 8.74
CA ASN A 326 -11.25 31.04 7.60
C ASN A 326 -12.49 30.35 7.01
N GLN A 327 -12.57 29.03 7.05
CA GLN A 327 -13.77 28.29 6.66
C GLN A 327 -14.94 28.51 7.64
N ARG A 328 -14.70 28.36 8.96
CA ARG A 328 -15.68 28.67 10.01
C ARG A 328 -16.14 30.12 9.96
N ALA A 329 -15.23 31.07 9.72
CA ALA A 329 -15.58 32.48 9.54
C ALA A 329 -16.45 32.73 8.30
N LYS A 330 -16.17 32.06 7.18
CA LYS A 330 -17.03 32.09 5.98
C LYS A 330 -18.39 31.43 6.22
N GLU A 331 -18.42 30.33 6.97
CA GLU A 331 -19.66 29.63 7.30
C GLU A 331 -20.55 30.51 8.19
N ASN A 332 -20.03 31.05 9.29
CA ASN A 332 -20.75 31.98 10.17
C ASN A 332 -21.23 33.24 9.42
N THR A 333 -20.38 33.86 8.60
CA THR A 333 -20.79 35.04 7.80
C THR A 333 -21.82 34.71 6.71
N THR A 334 -21.94 33.45 6.26
CA THR A 334 -23.06 33.00 5.43
C THR A 334 -24.36 32.72 6.20
N VAL A 335 -24.31 32.55 7.53
CA VAL A 335 -25.51 32.33 8.38
C VAL A 335 -26.15 33.65 8.79
N GLU A 336 -25.37 34.68 9.13
CA GLU A 336 -25.90 36.00 9.51
C GLU A 336 -26.20 36.93 8.30
N GLY A 337 -26.01 36.45 7.06
CA GLY A 337 -25.92 37.29 5.86
C GLY A 337 -27.18 37.46 4.98
N SER A 338 -28.31 36.80 5.30
CA SER A 338 -29.44 36.63 4.37
C SER A 338 -30.36 37.87 4.18
N LYS A 339 -29.79 39.01 3.78
CA LYS A 339 -30.50 40.15 3.14
C LYS A 339 -29.61 41.26 2.55
N ILE A 340 -28.28 41.21 2.71
CA ILE A 340 -27.39 42.34 2.31
C ILE A 340 -26.76 42.15 0.92
N SER A 341 -26.72 40.91 0.39
CA SER A 341 -26.10 40.61 -0.91
C SER A 341 -26.85 41.15 -2.14
N GLU A 342 -28.10 41.61 -2.01
CA GLU A 342 -28.87 42.22 -3.11
C GLU A 342 -28.68 43.76 -3.22
N ALA A 343 -28.02 44.40 -2.25
CA ALA A 343 -27.93 45.85 -2.17
C ALA A 343 -26.71 46.47 -2.88
N VAL A 344 -25.64 45.70 -3.12
CA VAL A 344 -24.39 46.19 -3.73
C VAL A 344 -24.40 45.97 -5.24
N GLY A 345 -25.23 46.76 -5.94
CA GLY A 345 -25.35 46.71 -7.39
C GLY A 345 -24.13 47.30 -8.11
N LEU A 346 -23.16 46.45 -8.46
CA LEU A 346 -22.14 46.74 -9.48
C LEU A 346 -22.49 46.01 -10.79
N LYS A 347 -22.23 46.66 -11.92
CA LYS A 347 -22.64 46.19 -13.26
C LYS A 347 -21.53 45.35 -13.89
N ASP A 348 -21.78 44.07 -14.11
CA ASP A 348 -20.99 43.28 -15.06
C ASP A 348 -21.35 43.67 -16.49
N GLU A 349 -20.41 44.28 -17.22
CA GLU A 349 -20.57 44.55 -18.64
C GLU A 349 -20.37 43.27 -19.48
N LYS A 350 -21.30 43.02 -20.40
CA LYS A 350 -21.23 41.87 -21.31
C LYS A 350 -20.14 42.06 -22.35
N ILE A 351 -19.01 41.35 -22.22
CA ILE A 351 -18.07 41.16 -23.32
C ILE A 351 -18.49 39.92 -24.14
N SER A 352 -18.68 40.13 -25.44
CA SER A 352 -19.19 39.11 -26.38
C SER A 352 -18.20 37.97 -26.62
N GLU A 353 -18.72 36.75 -26.73
CA GLU A 353 -18.00 35.63 -27.36
C GLU A 353 -17.53 36.02 -28.78
N LYS A 354 -16.31 35.64 -29.16
CA LYS A 354 -15.89 35.57 -30.58
C LYS A 354 -14.98 34.38 -30.87
N SER A 355 -15.62 33.31 -31.36
CA SER A 355 -15.10 32.39 -32.39
C SER A 355 -13.66 31.86 -32.25
N ALA A 356 -13.49 30.76 -31.52
CA ALA A 356 -12.27 29.95 -31.59
C ALA A 356 -12.12 29.28 -32.97
N LYS A 357 -11.15 29.73 -33.79
CA LYS A 357 -10.78 29.06 -35.05
C LYS A 357 -9.93 27.82 -34.77
N SER A 358 -10.52 26.63 -34.92
CA SER A 358 -9.78 25.36 -34.81
C SER A 358 -8.82 25.16 -35.98
N ALA A 359 -7.53 25.44 -35.77
CA ALA A 359 -6.47 25.09 -36.70
C ALA A 359 -6.18 23.57 -36.63
N LYS A 360 -6.50 22.84 -37.70
CA LYS A 360 -6.15 21.42 -37.85
C LYS A 360 -4.66 21.29 -38.21
N TYR A 361 -3.79 21.12 -37.21
CA TYR A 361 -2.45 20.60 -37.49
C TYR A 361 -2.56 19.18 -38.05
N THR A 362 -1.90 18.94 -39.18
CA THR A 362 -1.77 17.65 -39.85
C THR A 362 -0.30 17.27 -39.88
N SER A 363 0.16 16.61 -38.82
CA SER A 363 1.55 16.15 -38.68
C SER A 363 1.85 15.05 -39.69
N THR A 364 2.37 15.44 -40.85
CA THR A 364 2.87 14.54 -41.89
C THR A 364 4.40 14.48 -41.77
N GLU A 365 4.88 13.92 -40.67
CA GLU A 365 6.32 13.88 -40.37
C GLU A 365 7.06 12.92 -41.30
N LYS A 366 8.25 13.35 -41.72
CA LYS A 366 9.14 12.72 -42.71
C LYS A 366 10.52 12.45 -42.07
N PRO A 367 11.44 11.67 -42.68
CA PRO A 367 12.22 10.66 -41.96
C PRO A 367 13.36 11.14 -41.02
N ALA A 368 13.59 12.44 -40.83
CA ALA A 368 14.69 12.97 -40.01
C ALA A 368 14.73 12.41 -38.56
N TYR A 369 13.57 12.11 -37.98
CA TYR A 369 13.43 11.57 -36.62
C TYR A 369 14.18 10.26 -36.35
N LYS A 370 14.55 9.49 -37.39
CA LYS A 370 15.24 8.20 -37.25
C LYS A 370 16.72 8.33 -36.90
N GLU A 371 17.40 9.34 -37.46
CA GLU A 371 18.83 9.54 -37.25
C GLU A 371 19.10 10.11 -35.84
N ASP A 372 18.29 11.08 -35.41
CA ASP A 372 18.30 11.61 -34.03
C ASP A 372 18.12 10.51 -32.97
N ILE A 373 17.17 9.59 -33.19
CA ILE A 373 16.96 8.45 -32.27
C ILE A 373 18.17 7.53 -32.23
N LYS A 374 18.76 7.20 -33.39
CA LYS A 374 19.93 6.32 -33.45
C LYS A 374 21.14 6.96 -32.76
N ALA A 375 21.45 8.22 -33.09
CA ALA A 375 22.52 8.98 -32.43
C ALA A 375 22.29 9.10 -30.91
N THR A 376 21.04 9.29 -30.47
CA THR A 376 20.66 9.28 -29.05
C THR A 376 20.98 7.92 -28.40
N ARG A 377 20.56 6.80 -29.01
CA ARG A 377 20.82 5.42 -28.52
C ARG A 377 22.32 5.15 -28.40
N GLU A 378 23.09 5.45 -29.45
CA GLU A 378 24.54 5.23 -29.50
C GLU A 378 25.32 6.08 -28.47
N SER A 379 24.75 7.22 -28.06
CA SER A 379 25.31 8.05 -26.99
C SER A 379 25.18 7.42 -25.59
N LEU A 380 24.22 6.50 -25.36
CA LEU A 380 23.91 6.01 -24.00
C LEU A 380 25.07 5.17 -23.43
N PRO A 381 25.39 5.27 -22.12
CA PRO A 381 26.51 4.53 -21.52
C PRO A 381 26.44 3.01 -21.75
N CYS A 382 25.23 2.42 -21.70
CA CYS A 382 25.00 1.00 -21.97
C CYS A 382 25.45 0.56 -23.38
N PHE A 383 25.48 1.45 -24.38
CA PHE A 383 25.94 1.14 -25.74
C PHE A 383 27.44 0.83 -25.80
N ARG A 384 28.26 1.62 -25.09
CA ARG A 384 29.72 1.43 -25.02
C ARG A 384 30.14 0.08 -24.44
N SER A 385 29.28 -0.52 -23.60
CA SER A 385 29.51 -1.79 -22.91
C SER A 385 28.72 -2.97 -23.51
N ARG A 386 28.11 -2.81 -24.69
CA ARG A 386 27.20 -3.79 -25.30
C ARG A 386 27.84 -5.17 -25.49
N SER A 387 29.07 -5.23 -26.00
CA SER A 387 29.83 -6.47 -26.25
C SER A 387 30.00 -7.30 -24.98
N ASP A 388 30.45 -6.64 -23.92
CA ASP A 388 30.91 -7.25 -22.68
C ASP A 388 29.69 -7.74 -21.89
N LEU A 389 28.61 -6.94 -21.91
CA LEU A 389 27.32 -7.25 -21.33
C LEU A 389 26.70 -8.48 -22.01
N LEU A 390 26.64 -8.52 -23.35
CA LEU A 390 26.10 -9.68 -24.07
C LEU A 390 26.93 -10.94 -23.80
N THR A 391 28.26 -10.83 -23.79
CA THR A 391 29.16 -11.95 -23.44
C THR A 391 28.87 -12.49 -22.04
N MET A 392 28.83 -11.60 -21.03
CA MET A 392 28.47 -11.94 -19.65
C MET A 392 27.12 -12.68 -19.55
N VAL A 393 26.09 -12.23 -20.28
CA VAL A 393 24.76 -12.85 -20.30
C VAL A 393 24.74 -14.20 -21.02
N ARG A 394 25.52 -14.38 -22.10
CA ARG A 394 25.66 -15.70 -22.76
C ARG A 394 26.31 -16.72 -21.83
N ASP A 395 27.38 -16.34 -21.14
CA ASP A 395 28.17 -17.26 -20.31
C ASP A 395 27.47 -17.67 -19.01
N ASN A 396 26.63 -16.79 -18.44
CA ASN A 396 26.06 -16.98 -17.10
C ASN A 396 24.54 -17.19 -17.12
N GLN A 397 24.02 -18.04 -16.22
CA GLN A 397 22.57 -18.25 -16.11
C GLN A 397 21.86 -17.05 -15.43
N VAL A 398 22.54 -16.39 -14.49
CA VAL A 398 22.05 -15.21 -13.77
C VAL A 398 23.08 -14.10 -13.84
N CYS A 399 22.65 -12.89 -14.20
CA CYS A 399 23.49 -11.69 -14.26
C CYS A 399 22.88 -10.55 -13.44
N ILE A 400 23.72 -9.76 -12.76
CA ILE A 400 23.28 -8.55 -12.05
C ILE A 400 23.94 -7.35 -12.72
N ILE A 401 23.12 -6.41 -13.19
CA ILE A 401 23.57 -5.25 -13.96
C ILE A 401 23.27 -3.98 -13.18
N VAL A 402 24.33 -3.37 -12.65
CA VAL A 402 24.30 -2.11 -11.92
C VAL A 402 24.52 -0.97 -12.91
N GLY A 403 23.78 0.12 -12.77
CA GLY A 403 24.04 1.34 -13.52
C GLY A 403 23.00 2.40 -13.18
N GLU A 404 23.39 3.67 -13.24
CA GLU A 404 22.57 4.79 -12.81
C GLU A 404 21.24 4.91 -13.60
N THR A 405 20.29 5.68 -13.06
CA THR A 405 19.05 6.00 -13.78
C THR A 405 19.36 6.93 -14.95
N GLY A 406 18.99 6.53 -16.17
CA GLY A 406 19.37 7.22 -17.41
C GLY A 406 20.53 6.57 -18.19
N SER A 407 21.24 5.58 -17.62
CA SER A 407 22.34 4.87 -18.32
C SER A 407 21.93 4.02 -19.53
N GLY A 408 20.62 3.83 -19.76
CA GLY A 408 20.07 3.08 -20.90
C GLY A 408 19.63 1.64 -20.61
N LYS A 409 19.83 1.10 -19.39
CA LYS A 409 19.44 -0.28 -18.99
C LYS A 409 18.06 -0.68 -19.53
N THR A 410 17.04 0.03 -19.07
CA THR A 410 15.62 -0.26 -19.24
C THR A 410 15.15 -0.27 -20.70
N THR A 411 15.73 0.56 -21.56
CA THR A 411 15.35 0.62 -22.99
C THR A 411 16.26 -0.23 -23.87
N GLN A 412 17.58 -0.20 -23.67
CA GLN A 412 18.53 -0.85 -24.58
C GLN A 412 18.76 -2.33 -24.29
N LEU A 413 18.75 -2.76 -23.03
CA LEU A 413 19.03 -4.17 -22.68
C LEU A 413 18.06 -5.16 -23.36
N PRO A 414 16.74 -4.93 -23.39
CA PRO A 414 15.82 -5.85 -24.08
C PRO A 414 16.04 -5.86 -25.59
N GLN A 415 16.41 -4.71 -26.18
CA GLN A 415 16.73 -4.60 -27.60
C GLN A 415 18.02 -5.38 -27.94
N TYR A 416 19.08 -5.26 -27.14
CA TYR A 416 20.32 -6.00 -27.38
C TYR A 416 20.13 -7.52 -27.31
N LEU A 417 19.29 -8.03 -26.39
CA LEU A 417 18.99 -9.46 -26.31
C LEU A 417 18.10 -9.95 -27.46
N TYR A 418 17.21 -9.09 -27.96
CA TYR A 418 16.41 -9.39 -29.14
C TYR A 418 17.29 -9.44 -30.40
N GLU A 419 18.17 -8.44 -30.58
CA GLU A 419 19.17 -8.37 -31.65
C GLU A 419 20.20 -9.52 -31.57
N ASP A 420 20.51 -10.03 -30.37
CA ASP A 420 21.39 -11.21 -30.15
C ASP A 420 20.67 -12.56 -30.30
N GLY A 421 19.37 -12.56 -30.63
CA GLY A 421 18.63 -13.77 -30.99
C GLY A 421 18.03 -14.58 -29.84
N PHE A 422 17.94 -14.04 -28.62
CA PHE A 422 17.30 -14.72 -27.47
C PHE A 422 15.79 -14.98 -27.65
N SER A 423 15.20 -14.52 -28.76
CA SER A 423 13.78 -14.66 -29.16
C SER A 423 13.58 -15.53 -30.43
N ASN A 424 14.66 -16.05 -31.02
CA ASN A 424 14.63 -16.73 -32.33
C ASN A 424 13.90 -18.09 -32.31
N ASP A 425 13.77 -18.70 -31.14
CA ASP A 425 12.97 -19.91 -30.90
C ASP A 425 11.46 -19.63 -30.78
N GLY A 426 11.05 -18.36 -30.91
CA GLY A 426 9.68 -17.90 -30.75
C GLY A 426 9.29 -17.55 -29.31
N ARG A 427 10.19 -17.69 -28.33
CA ARG A 427 9.97 -17.28 -26.95
C ARG A 427 10.08 -15.77 -26.76
N ILE A 428 9.68 -15.32 -25.58
CA ILE A 428 9.56 -13.92 -25.19
C ILE A 428 10.70 -13.53 -24.23
N ILE A 429 11.28 -12.36 -24.45
CA ILE A 429 12.10 -11.61 -23.50
C ILE A 429 11.13 -10.83 -22.61
N GLY A 430 10.94 -11.30 -21.38
CA GLY A 430 10.06 -10.66 -20.40
C GLY A 430 10.81 -9.60 -19.60
N VAL A 431 10.26 -8.39 -19.49
CA VAL A 431 10.83 -7.30 -18.67
C VAL A 431 9.82 -6.90 -17.61
N THR A 432 10.14 -7.11 -16.33
CA THR A 432 9.29 -6.60 -15.24
C THR A 432 9.66 -5.17 -14.88
N GLN A 433 8.66 -4.44 -14.40
CA GLN A 433 8.77 -3.10 -13.85
C GLN A 433 7.92 -3.04 -12.57
N PRO A 434 8.40 -2.43 -11.47
CA PRO A 434 7.59 -2.29 -10.26
C PRO A 434 6.34 -1.41 -10.47
N ARG A 435 6.33 -0.54 -11.50
CA ARG A 435 5.29 0.47 -11.72
C ARG A 435 4.62 0.34 -13.09
N ARG A 436 3.28 0.28 -13.13
CA ARG A 436 2.45 0.15 -14.36
C ARG A 436 2.91 1.06 -15.49
N VAL A 437 3.12 2.34 -15.19
CA VAL A 437 3.38 3.37 -16.20
C VAL A 437 4.81 3.34 -16.73
N ALA A 438 5.76 2.80 -15.97
CA ALA A 438 7.08 2.51 -16.51
C ALA A 438 6.98 1.40 -17.57
N ALA A 439 6.24 0.31 -17.30
CA ALA A 439 6.02 -0.74 -18.32
C ALA A 439 5.36 -0.18 -19.59
N MET A 440 4.33 0.67 -19.47
CA MET A 440 3.65 1.29 -20.63
C MET A 440 4.54 2.28 -21.40
N SER A 441 5.20 3.21 -20.70
CA SER A 441 5.98 4.27 -21.36
C SER A 441 7.27 3.72 -21.98
N VAL A 442 7.93 2.77 -21.31
CA VAL A 442 9.10 2.07 -21.85
C VAL A 442 8.71 1.20 -23.04
N ALA A 443 7.60 0.45 -22.98
CA ALA A 443 7.15 -0.33 -24.14
C ALA A 443 6.85 0.57 -25.35
N LYS A 444 6.15 1.70 -25.15
CA LYS A 444 5.91 2.68 -26.21
C LYS A 444 7.22 3.26 -26.76
N ARG A 445 8.17 3.61 -25.88
CA ARG A 445 9.47 4.16 -26.27
C ARG A 445 10.35 3.16 -27.02
N VAL A 446 10.39 1.90 -26.59
CA VAL A 446 11.15 0.83 -27.25
C VAL A 446 10.52 0.45 -28.59
N ALA A 447 9.19 0.44 -28.70
CA ALA A 447 8.51 0.29 -29.98
C ALA A 447 8.89 1.42 -30.97
N GLN A 448 9.00 2.67 -30.50
CA GLN A 448 9.49 3.80 -31.30
C GLN A 448 10.98 3.68 -31.64
N GLU A 449 11.84 3.20 -30.73
CA GLU A 449 13.28 3.00 -30.97
C GLU A 449 13.61 1.82 -31.90
N MET A 450 12.66 0.90 -32.09
CA MET A 450 12.71 -0.22 -33.03
C MET A 450 11.91 0.02 -34.32
N ASP A 451 11.23 1.17 -34.47
CA ASP A 451 10.37 1.49 -35.63
C ASP A 451 9.20 0.51 -35.85
N VAL A 452 8.71 -0.14 -34.78
CA VAL A 452 7.62 -1.13 -34.83
C VAL A 452 6.30 -0.62 -34.21
N PRO A 453 5.13 -1.07 -34.71
CA PRO A 453 3.86 -0.79 -34.06
C PRO A 453 3.76 -1.50 -32.71
N LEU A 454 3.54 -0.72 -31.65
CA LEU A 454 3.25 -1.22 -30.31
C LEU A 454 2.07 -2.22 -30.35
N LYS A 455 2.22 -3.36 -29.64
CA LYS A 455 1.41 -4.59 -29.67
C LYS A 455 1.90 -5.69 -30.62
N GLU A 456 2.69 -5.36 -31.65
CA GLU A 456 3.31 -6.39 -32.49
C GLU A 456 4.55 -6.97 -31.80
N GLU A 457 5.77 -6.66 -32.26
CA GLU A 457 7.00 -7.24 -31.70
C GLU A 457 7.29 -6.78 -30.25
N VAL A 458 6.98 -5.52 -29.96
CA VAL A 458 7.03 -4.91 -28.62
C VAL A 458 5.62 -4.73 -28.10
N GLY A 459 5.35 -5.20 -26.89
CA GLY A 459 4.05 -5.06 -26.23
C GLY A 459 4.17 -4.91 -24.71
N TYR A 460 3.05 -4.63 -24.04
CA TYR A 460 2.99 -4.61 -22.58
C TYR A 460 1.77 -5.34 -22.01
N SER A 461 1.86 -5.77 -20.75
CA SER A 461 0.74 -6.37 -20.00
C SER A 461 0.78 -5.94 -18.54
N ILE A 462 -0.30 -5.34 -18.05
CA ILE A 462 -0.43 -4.76 -16.70
C ILE A 462 -1.77 -5.17 -16.07
N ARG A 463 -2.02 -4.80 -14.81
CA ARG A 463 -3.30 -5.16 -14.17
C ARG A 463 -4.46 -4.48 -14.92
N PHE A 464 -5.41 -5.29 -15.39
CA PHE A 464 -6.61 -4.92 -16.16
C PHE A 464 -6.41 -4.54 -17.64
N GLU A 465 -5.19 -4.59 -18.17
CA GLU A 465 -4.90 -4.22 -19.56
C GLU A 465 -3.78 -5.09 -20.15
N ASP A 466 -4.02 -5.72 -21.31
CA ASP A 466 -3.01 -6.48 -22.06
C ASP A 466 -2.93 -5.97 -23.50
N PHE A 467 -1.76 -5.41 -23.84
CA PHE A 467 -1.45 -4.80 -25.12
C PHE A 467 -0.28 -5.55 -25.79
N SER A 468 -0.37 -6.89 -25.79
CA SER A 468 0.53 -7.81 -26.50
C SER A 468 -0.21 -8.63 -27.58
N SER A 469 0.54 -9.42 -28.36
CA SER A 469 0.02 -10.33 -29.38
C SER A 469 0.92 -11.57 -29.55
N PRO A 470 0.51 -12.59 -30.33
CA PRO A 470 1.39 -13.73 -30.65
C PRO A 470 2.68 -13.36 -31.41
N LYS A 471 2.75 -12.16 -32.01
CA LYS A 471 3.99 -11.61 -32.61
C LYS A 471 4.97 -11.07 -31.56
N THR A 472 4.52 -10.78 -30.33
CA THR A 472 5.34 -10.13 -29.32
C THR A 472 6.54 -10.99 -28.94
N ARG A 473 7.72 -10.36 -28.88
CA ARG A 473 9.01 -10.95 -28.48
C ARG A 473 9.68 -10.16 -27.37
N ILE A 474 9.43 -8.85 -27.25
CA ILE A 474 9.76 -8.06 -26.06
C ILE A 474 8.46 -7.69 -25.35
N LYS A 475 8.26 -8.17 -24.13
CA LYS A 475 7.05 -7.92 -23.34
C LYS A 475 7.40 -7.24 -22.03
N PHE A 476 7.02 -5.97 -21.91
CA PHE A 476 7.10 -5.23 -20.64
C PHE A 476 5.87 -5.54 -19.77
N MET A 477 6.05 -5.75 -18.48
CA MET A 477 4.93 -6.05 -17.58
C MET A 477 5.21 -5.59 -16.16
N THR A 478 4.20 -5.57 -15.30
CA THR A 478 4.48 -5.41 -13.86
C THR A 478 4.87 -6.74 -13.23
N ASP A 479 5.67 -6.69 -12.15
CA ASP A 479 6.09 -7.86 -11.37
C ASP A 479 4.90 -8.78 -11.05
N GLY A 480 3.77 -8.20 -10.63
CA GLY A 480 2.51 -8.87 -10.29
C GLY A 480 1.74 -9.49 -11.48
N ILE A 481 2.15 -9.21 -12.73
CA ILE A 481 1.67 -9.94 -13.92
C ILE A 481 2.53 -11.16 -14.17
N LEU A 482 3.86 -11.05 -14.17
CA LEU A 482 4.74 -12.23 -14.33
C LEU A 482 4.52 -13.23 -13.19
N LEU A 483 4.36 -12.73 -11.96
CA LEU A 483 4.01 -13.50 -10.78
C LEU A 483 2.65 -14.22 -10.91
N ARG A 484 1.67 -13.65 -11.66
CA ARG A 484 0.40 -14.33 -11.96
C ARG A 484 0.55 -15.35 -13.11
N GLU A 485 1.38 -15.06 -14.11
CA GLU A 485 1.69 -16.04 -15.15
C GLU A 485 2.40 -17.28 -14.55
N ALA A 486 3.27 -17.08 -13.56
CA ALA A 486 3.91 -18.17 -12.81
C ALA A 486 2.93 -19.08 -12.03
N LEU A 487 1.71 -18.61 -11.70
CA LEU A 487 0.64 -19.46 -11.12
C LEU A 487 -0.02 -20.38 -12.15
N LEU A 488 -0.07 -19.92 -13.40
CA LEU A 488 -0.72 -20.62 -14.51
C LEU A 488 0.25 -21.54 -15.25
N ASP A 489 1.54 -21.19 -15.22
CA ASP A 489 2.66 -21.88 -15.82
C ASP A 489 3.85 -21.82 -14.85
N ASN A 490 3.99 -22.86 -14.03
CA ASN A 490 5.07 -23.02 -13.03
C ASN A 490 6.48 -23.09 -13.65
N ASN A 491 6.59 -23.28 -14.97
CA ASN A 491 7.86 -23.36 -15.70
C ASN A 491 8.20 -22.05 -16.45
N LEU A 492 7.21 -21.18 -16.68
CA LEU A 492 7.31 -19.99 -17.53
C LEU A 492 7.84 -20.33 -18.94
N ASP A 493 7.36 -21.42 -19.54
CA ASP A 493 7.92 -22.03 -20.77
C ASP A 493 7.89 -21.10 -22.01
N LYS A 494 7.04 -20.08 -21.97
CA LYS A 494 6.96 -18.97 -22.96
C LYS A 494 8.19 -18.06 -22.98
N TYR A 495 8.99 -18.03 -21.92
CA TYR A 495 10.09 -17.09 -21.73
C TYR A 495 11.45 -17.77 -21.87
N SER A 496 12.37 -17.11 -22.58
CA SER A 496 13.78 -17.50 -22.75
C SER A 496 14.70 -16.68 -21.85
N CYS A 497 14.40 -15.38 -21.70
CA CYS A 497 15.06 -14.47 -20.78
C CYS A 497 14.04 -13.65 -19.99
N ILE A 498 14.30 -13.47 -18.70
CA ILE A 498 13.55 -12.58 -17.81
C ILE A 498 14.49 -11.51 -17.28
N ILE A 499 14.13 -10.24 -17.46
CA ILE A 499 14.76 -9.08 -16.81
C ILE A 499 13.84 -8.63 -15.68
N ILE A 500 14.34 -8.57 -14.45
CA ILE A 500 13.69 -7.84 -13.35
C ILE A 500 14.38 -6.49 -13.24
N ASP A 501 13.67 -5.43 -13.63
CA ASP A 501 14.21 -4.07 -13.63
C ASP A 501 13.76 -3.27 -12.40
N GLU A 502 14.59 -2.31 -12.02
CA GLU A 502 14.49 -1.52 -10.79
C GLU A 502 14.21 -2.37 -9.54
N ALA A 503 14.86 -3.55 -9.46
CA ALA A 503 14.78 -4.48 -8.31
C ALA A 503 15.16 -3.83 -6.96
N HIS A 504 15.79 -2.66 -7.00
CA HIS A 504 16.10 -1.82 -5.85
C HIS A 504 14.85 -1.20 -5.16
N GLU A 505 13.69 -1.14 -5.82
CA GLU A 505 12.43 -0.69 -5.20
C GLU A 505 11.84 -1.73 -4.20
N ARG A 506 12.33 -2.99 -4.24
CA ARG A 506 12.02 -4.06 -3.25
C ARG A 506 10.53 -4.21 -2.93
N THR A 507 9.72 -4.28 -4.00
CA THR A 507 8.28 -4.51 -3.92
C THR A 507 7.97 -5.93 -3.43
N LEU A 508 6.80 -6.11 -2.82
CA LEU A 508 6.29 -7.40 -2.36
C LEU A 508 6.18 -8.42 -3.52
N SER A 509 5.90 -7.95 -4.74
CA SER A 509 5.84 -8.81 -5.92
C SER A 509 7.22 -9.20 -6.45
N THR A 510 8.19 -8.28 -6.48
CA THR A 510 9.59 -8.57 -6.84
C THR A 510 10.21 -9.59 -5.89
N ASP A 511 10.09 -9.40 -4.57
CA ASP A 511 10.74 -10.29 -3.59
C ASP A 511 10.20 -11.73 -3.63
N VAL A 512 8.90 -11.90 -3.88
CA VAL A 512 8.27 -13.21 -4.07
C VAL A 512 8.70 -13.85 -5.40
N LEU A 513 8.69 -13.06 -6.49
CA LEU A 513 9.12 -13.50 -7.81
C LEU A 513 10.58 -13.98 -7.81
N LEU A 514 11.49 -13.27 -7.12
CA LEU A 514 12.90 -13.66 -7.00
C LEU A 514 13.09 -15.04 -6.34
N GLY A 515 12.30 -15.37 -5.30
CA GLY A 515 12.33 -16.69 -4.68
C GLY A 515 11.76 -17.81 -5.56
N ILE A 516 10.69 -17.51 -6.31
CA ILE A 516 10.12 -18.44 -7.29
C ILE A 516 11.13 -18.71 -8.41
N LEU A 517 11.73 -17.66 -8.99
CA LEU A 517 12.72 -17.78 -10.06
C LEU A 517 13.99 -18.51 -9.59
N ARG A 518 14.47 -18.27 -8.37
CA ARG A 518 15.58 -19.06 -7.78
C ARG A 518 15.26 -20.56 -7.74
N THR A 519 14.00 -20.92 -7.50
CA THR A 519 13.51 -22.32 -7.48
C THR A 519 13.17 -22.85 -8.90
N LEU A 520 13.00 -21.97 -9.89
CA LEU A 520 12.82 -22.33 -11.30
C LEU A 520 14.15 -22.55 -12.02
N LEU A 521 15.14 -21.67 -11.82
CA LEU A 521 16.47 -21.72 -12.43
C LEU A 521 17.29 -22.96 -12.02
N GLN A 522 16.91 -23.64 -10.95
CA GLN A 522 17.43 -24.97 -10.60
C GLN A 522 16.95 -26.06 -11.56
N ARG A 523 15.74 -25.92 -12.12
CA ARG A 523 15.05 -26.89 -12.99
C ARG A 523 15.20 -26.54 -14.47
N ARG A 524 15.01 -25.28 -14.84
CA ARG A 524 15.23 -24.76 -16.20
C ARG A 524 16.60 -24.11 -16.29
N LYS A 525 17.51 -24.73 -17.07
CA LYS A 525 18.87 -24.26 -17.35
C LYS A 525 19.00 -23.46 -18.65
N ASP A 526 17.98 -23.53 -19.49
CA ASP A 526 17.79 -22.71 -20.68
C ASP A 526 17.38 -21.27 -20.33
N LEU A 527 16.59 -21.09 -19.27
CA LEU A 527 16.11 -19.79 -18.82
C LEU A 527 17.25 -18.91 -18.26
N LYS A 528 17.40 -17.72 -18.86
CA LYS A 528 18.27 -16.64 -18.38
C LYS A 528 17.51 -15.70 -17.44
N LEU A 529 18.18 -15.24 -16.37
CA LEU A 529 17.69 -14.18 -15.49
C LEU A 529 18.69 -13.01 -15.44
N ILE A 530 18.19 -11.80 -15.64
CA ILE A 530 18.96 -10.57 -15.44
C ILE A 530 18.26 -9.71 -14.40
N ILE A 531 19.03 -9.11 -13.49
CA ILE A 531 18.52 -8.24 -12.43
C ILE A 531 19.19 -6.89 -12.57
N THR A 532 18.43 -5.87 -12.98
CA THR A 532 18.93 -4.51 -13.13
C THR A 532 18.64 -3.65 -11.89
N SER A 533 19.64 -2.88 -11.46
CA SER A 533 19.60 -2.04 -10.25
C SER A 533 20.26 -0.69 -10.49
N ALA A 534 19.71 0.36 -9.84
CA ALA A 534 20.32 1.68 -9.77
C ALA A 534 21.20 1.89 -8.51
N THR A 535 21.34 0.89 -7.63
CA THR A 535 22.05 1.00 -6.35
C THR A 535 23.12 -0.08 -6.15
N MET A 536 24.15 0.25 -5.36
CA MET A 536 25.34 -0.59 -5.09
C MET A 536 25.06 -1.87 -4.28
N ASN A 537 23.82 -2.17 -3.88
CA ASN A 537 23.48 -3.36 -3.06
C ASN A 537 23.44 -4.67 -3.89
N ALA A 538 24.21 -4.72 -4.99
CA ALA A 538 24.30 -5.84 -5.93
C ALA A 538 24.93 -7.09 -5.29
N ALA A 539 25.82 -6.93 -4.31
CA ALA A 539 26.40 -8.03 -3.54
C ALA A 539 25.34 -8.92 -2.85
N LYS A 540 24.22 -8.34 -2.42
CA LYS A 540 23.13 -9.09 -1.77
C LYS A 540 22.36 -9.98 -2.76
N PHE A 541 22.01 -9.42 -3.92
CA PHE A 541 21.43 -10.19 -5.03
C PHE A 541 22.41 -11.27 -5.52
N SER A 542 23.70 -10.94 -5.65
CA SER A 542 24.75 -11.86 -6.09
C SER A 542 24.84 -13.07 -5.16
N LYS A 543 25.00 -12.84 -3.85
CA LYS A 543 25.00 -13.90 -2.83
C LYS A 543 23.72 -14.75 -2.84
N PHE A 544 22.55 -14.14 -3.02
CA PHE A 544 21.27 -14.86 -3.06
C PHE A 544 21.15 -15.82 -4.27
N PHE A 545 21.69 -15.45 -5.43
CA PHE A 545 21.74 -16.32 -6.62
C PHE A 545 23.01 -17.18 -6.72
N GLY A 546 23.78 -17.33 -5.63
CA GLY A 546 24.96 -18.21 -5.60
C GLY A 546 26.24 -17.56 -6.13
N ASN A 547 26.45 -16.29 -5.78
CA ASN A 547 27.54 -15.42 -6.25
C ASN A 547 27.46 -15.12 -7.75
N ALA A 548 26.24 -14.84 -8.25
CA ALA A 548 26.04 -14.42 -9.64
C ALA A 548 26.89 -13.18 -9.98
N PRO A 549 27.51 -13.11 -11.18
CA PRO A 549 28.40 -12.02 -11.55
C PRO A 549 27.67 -10.67 -11.63
N GLN A 550 28.44 -9.61 -11.36
CA GLN A 550 27.99 -8.24 -11.29
C GLN A 550 28.70 -7.44 -12.39
N PHE A 551 27.92 -6.77 -13.24
CA PHE A 551 28.44 -5.85 -14.27
C PHE A 551 28.00 -4.44 -13.92
N THR A 552 28.94 -3.49 -13.90
CA THR A 552 28.64 -2.08 -13.61
C THR A 552 28.79 -1.26 -14.89
N ILE A 553 27.67 -0.78 -15.43
CA ILE A 553 27.68 0.16 -16.55
C ILE A 553 28.20 1.50 -16.00
N PRO A 554 29.26 2.09 -16.60
CA PRO A 554 29.79 3.37 -16.14
C PRO A 554 28.74 4.47 -16.20
N GLY A 555 28.79 5.36 -15.21
CA GLY A 555 27.86 6.48 -15.09
C GLY A 555 28.00 7.52 -16.20
N ARG A 556 27.00 8.40 -16.30
CA ARG A 556 27.07 9.65 -17.09
C ARG A 556 26.72 10.88 -16.27
N THR A 557 26.57 10.72 -14.96
CA THR A 557 26.29 11.81 -14.04
C THR A 557 27.49 12.76 -13.95
N PHE A 558 27.16 14.04 -13.93
CA PHE A 558 28.07 15.11 -13.52
C PHE A 558 28.18 15.11 -11.98
N PRO A 559 29.29 15.62 -11.42
CA PRO A 559 29.45 15.71 -9.97
C PRO A 559 28.32 16.53 -9.33
N VAL A 560 27.84 16.04 -8.17
CA VAL A 560 26.86 16.72 -7.33
C VAL A 560 27.51 17.08 -6.00
N GLU A 561 27.55 18.37 -5.69
CA GLU A 561 27.98 18.86 -4.38
C GLU A 561 26.86 18.59 -3.35
N VAL A 562 27.19 17.96 -2.22
CA VAL A 562 26.20 17.59 -1.18
C VAL A 562 26.42 18.46 0.05
N ASN A 563 25.46 19.34 0.32
CA ASN A 563 25.51 20.28 1.45
C ASN A 563 24.50 19.88 2.53
N TYR A 564 24.99 19.43 3.68
CA TYR A 564 24.18 19.12 4.86
C TYR A 564 23.84 20.37 5.68
N SER A 565 22.75 20.30 6.45
CA SER A 565 22.46 21.30 7.48
C SER A 565 23.48 21.20 8.62
N LYS A 566 23.97 22.36 9.10
CA LYS A 566 24.89 22.43 10.25
C LYS A 566 24.21 22.13 11.59
N TYR A 567 22.88 22.19 11.65
CA TYR A 567 22.07 21.97 12.84
C TYR A 567 20.82 21.14 12.53
N PRO A 568 20.27 20.38 13.49
CA PRO A 568 18.99 19.68 13.33
C PRO A 568 17.86 20.63 12.91
N VAL A 569 17.09 20.24 11.90
CA VAL A 569 15.97 21.05 11.39
C VAL A 569 14.67 20.59 12.05
N VAL A 570 13.99 21.52 12.73
CA VAL A 570 12.71 21.24 13.43
C VAL A 570 11.51 21.30 12.46
N ASP A 571 11.49 22.28 11.55
CA ASP A 571 10.46 22.40 10.51
C ASP A 571 11.09 22.33 9.12
N TYR A 572 10.99 21.16 8.50
CA TYR A 572 11.58 20.89 7.18
C TYR A 572 10.89 21.66 6.04
N VAL A 573 9.61 21.98 6.17
CA VAL A 573 8.88 22.80 5.18
C VAL A 573 9.38 24.23 5.25
N GLU A 574 9.44 24.82 6.44
CA GLU A 574 9.89 26.21 6.57
C GLU A 574 11.36 26.39 6.13
N ALA A 575 12.21 25.40 6.38
CA ALA A 575 13.60 25.34 5.92
C ALA A 575 13.69 25.17 4.39
N ALA A 576 12.90 24.29 3.77
CA ALA A 576 12.89 24.11 2.32
C ALA A 576 12.44 25.38 1.59
N VAL A 577 11.41 26.07 2.09
CA VAL A 577 10.94 27.35 1.56
C VAL A 577 12.05 28.41 1.64
N LYS A 578 12.75 28.52 2.79
CA LYS A 578 13.90 29.45 2.94
C LYS A 578 15.01 29.13 1.93
N GLN A 579 15.37 27.86 1.79
CA GLN A 579 16.44 27.42 0.89
C GLN A 579 16.08 27.65 -0.59
N ALA A 580 14.84 27.36 -1.00
CA ALA A 580 14.38 27.59 -2.36
C ALA A 580 14.42 29.08 -2.76
N VAL A 581 13.93 29.97 -1.88
CA VAL A 581 13.99 31.42 -2.09
C VAL A 581 15.45 31.91 -2.10
N SER A 582 16.32 31.39 -1.24
CA SER A 582 17.75 31.74 -1.23
C SER A 582 18.45 31.35 -2.54
N ILE A 583 18.21 30.15 -3.08
CA ILE A 583 18.76 29.73 -4.38
C ILE A 583 18.22 30.62 -5.50
N HIS A 584 16.92 30.96 -5.50
CA HIS A 584 16.32 31.86 -6.49
C HIS A 584 16.94 33.26 -6.50
N MET A 585 17.22 33.82 -5.32
CA MET A 585 17.76 35.18 -5.18
C MET A 585 19.28 35.27 -5.36
N THR A 586 20.02 34.18 -5.11
CA THR A 586 21.51 34.19 -5.12
C THR A 586 22.13 33.70 -6.43
N THR A 587 21.35 33.01 -7.29
CA THR A 587 21.87 32.40 -8.53
C THR A 587 21.12 32.90 -9.76
N SER A 588 21.83 33.11 -10.87
CA SER A 588 21.21 33.48 -12.15
C SER A 588 20.18 32.45 -12.59
N ILE A 589 19.03 32.86 -13.11
CA ILE A 589 17.92 32.01 -13.54
C ILE A 589 18.41 30.84 -14.42
N GLN A 590 19.27 31.15 -15.40
CA GLN A 590 19.88 30.19 -16.34
C GLN A 590 20.82 29.16 -15.69
N SER A 591 21.17 29.28 -14.41
CA SER A 591 22.05 28.30 -13.74
C SER A 591 21.38 26.95 -13.47
N GLY A 592 20.05 26.85 -13.64
CA GLY A 592 19.28 25.60 -13.61
C GLY A 592 18.04 25.63 -12.73
N ASP A 593 17.24 24.57 -12.80
CA ASP A 593 15.96 24.42 -12.10
C ASP A 593 16.12 23.77 -10.71
N ILE A 594 15.11 23.98 -9.85
CA ILE A 594 15.06 23.49 -8.46
C ILE A 594 14.05 22.34 -8.34
N LEU A 595 14.46 21.23 -7.71
CA LEU A 595 13.60 20.11 -7.31
C LEU A 595 13.58 19.97 -5.78
N ILE A 596 12.40 20.10 -5.17
CA ILE A 596 12.18 19.98 -3.73
C ILE A 596 11.46 18.67 -3.44
N PHE A 597 11.99 17.84 -2.55
CA PHE A 597 11.32 16.63 -2.06
C PHE A 597 10.50 16.92 -0.79
N MET A 598 9.23 16.49 -0.79
CA MET A 598 8.24 16.66 0.29
C MET A 598 7.50 15.35 0.59
N THR A 599 6.80 15.25 1.73
CA THR A 599 6.28 13.96 2.20
C THR A 599 4.94 13.56 1.58
N GLY A 600 4.08 14.53 1.24
CA GLY A 600 2.75 14.30 0.68
C GLY A 600 2.09 15.58 0.16
N GLN A 601 0.82 15.50 -0.25
CA GLN A 601 0.10 16.58 -0.94
C GLN A 601 -0.02 17.88 -0.14
N GLU A 602 -0.36 17.82 1.15
CA GLU A 602 -0.52 19.03 1.98
C GLU A 602 0.80 19.79 2.18
N ASP A 603 1.91 19.08 2.46
CA ASP A 603 3.26 19.66 2.49
C ASP A 603 3.56 20.38 1.17
N ILE A 604 3.19 19.79 0.03
CA ILE A 604 3.44 20.32 -1.31
C ILE A 604 2.59 21.58 -1.58
N GLU A 605 1.29 21.55 -1.28
CA GLU A 605 0.42 22.74 -1.37
C GLU A 605 0.96 23.87 -0.49
N VAL A 606 1.25 23.60 0.79
CA VAL A 606 1.74 24.60 1.75
C VAL A 606 3.13 25.12 1.37
N THR A 607 4.02 24.27 0.86
CA THR A 607 5.34 24.72 0.35
C THR A 607 5.17 25.64 -0.85
N ALA A 608 4.28 25.31 -1.80
CA ALA A 608 4.02 26.15 -2.96
C ALA A 608 3.46 27.51 -2.54
N ASP A 609 2.44 27.52 -1.69
CA ASP A 609 1.81 28.74 -1.15
C ASP A 609 2.84 29.61 -0.39
N ALA A 610 3.63 29.01 0.50
CA ALA A 610 4.64 29.72 1.29
C ALA A 610 5.82 30.23 0.46
N ILE A 611 6.18 29.59 -0.66
CA ILE A 611 7.16 30.13 -1.61
C ILE A 611 6.57 31.35 -2.32
N ARG A 612 5.31 31.30 -2.80
CA ARG A 612 4.65 32.47 -3.43
C ARG A 612 4.58 33.66 -2.47
N GLU A 613 4.11 33.43 -1.25
CA GLU A 613 4.00 34.47 -0.20
C GLU A 613 5.35 35.15 0.09
N LYS A 614 6.42 34.37 0.31
CA LYS A 614 7.75 34.95 0.60
C LYS A 614 8.42 35.60 -0.62
N LEU A 615 8.18 35.09 -1.83
CA LEU A 615 8.68 35.74 -3.05
C LEU A 615 8.02 37.11 -3.24
N VAL A 616 6.69 37.21 -3.06
CA VAL A 616 5.99 38.51 -3.08
C VAL A 616 6.53 39.43 -1.97
N GLU A 617 6.77 38.93 -0.76
CA GLU A 617 7.34 39.76 0.33
C GLU A 617 8.74 40.33 -0.01
N VAL A 618 9.58 39.57 -0.72
CA VAL A 618 10.91 40.03 -1.14
C VAL A 618 10.83 40.96 -2.35
N TYR A 619 10.09 40.59 -3.39
CA TYR A 619 9.94 41.42 -4.60
C TYR A 619 9.22 42.74 -4.31
N ARG A 620 8.28 42.78 -3.36
CA ARG A 620 7.64 44.02 -2.88
C ARG A 620 8.63 45.00 -2.24
N LYS A 621 9.65 44.49 -1.53
CA LYS A 621 10.69 45.31 -0.89
C LYS A 621 11.77 45.81 -1.85
N LYS A 622 11.94 45.13 -2.99
CA LYS A 622 13.03 45.38 -3.95
C LYS A 622 12.54 46.13 -5.20
N ASP A 623 11.46 45.63 -5.79
CA ASP A 623 10.99 45.99 -7.13
C ASP A 623 9.51 46.49 -7.10
N GLN A 624 8.97 46.79 -5.91
CA GLN A 624 7.61 47.30 -5.62
C GLN A 624 6.41 46.42 -6.06
N ILE A 625 6.67 45.23 -6.61
CA ILE A 625 5.68 44.21 -6.99
C ILE A 625 4.69 43.91 -5.86
N SER A 626 3.41 43.79 -6.22
CA SER A 626 2.27 43.59 -5.33
C SER A 626 1.76 42.16 -5.28
N THR A 627 1.84 41.45 -6.41
CA THR A 627 1.10 40.21 -6.69
C THR A 627 2.03 39.17 -7.33
N PHE A 628 1.83 37.88 -7.03
CA PHE A 628 2.71 36.82 -7.55
C PHE A 628 2.71 36.72 -9.08
N GLU A 629 1.60 37.08 -9.72
CA GLU A 629 1.42 37.05 -11.19
C GLU A 629 2.29 38.10 -11.92
N GLU A 630 2.78 39.12 -11.21
CA GLU A 630 3.71 40.13 -11.72
C GLU A 630 5.17 39.62 -11.73
N ILE A 631 5.45 38.45 -11.12
CA ILE A 631 6.80 37.87 -11.02
C ILE A 631 7.06 36.96 -12.23
N GLU A 632 7.40 37.56 -13.38
CA GLU A 632 7.56 36.83 -14.65
C GLU A 632 8.70 35.77 -14.67
N ASN A 633 9.59 35.73 -13.67
CA ASN A 633 10.84 34.97 -13.71
C ASN A 633 10.80 33.56 -13.07
N ILE A 634 9.63 33.09 -12.63
CA ILE A 634 9.52 31.83 -11.88
C ILE A 634 8.18 31.11 -12.14
N GLU A 635 8.21 29.77 -12.24
CA GLU A 635 6.99 28.95 -12.31
C GLU A 635 7.07 27.75 -11.35
N ILE A 636 6.04 27.57 -10.52
CA ILE A 636 6.02 26.60 -9.41
C ILE A 636 5.08 25.43 -9.72
N PHE A 637 5.62 24.22 -9.69
CA PHE A 637 4.96 22.97 -10.07
C PHE A 637 4.84 22.00 -8.88
N PRO A 638 3.66 21.87 -8.25
CA PRO A 638 3.40 20.76 -7.34
C PRO A 638 3.27 19.43 -8.12
N ILE A 639 3.81 18.34 -7.59
CA ILE A 639 3.66 16.98 -8.15
C ILE A 639 3.43 15.94 -7.04
N TYR A 640 2.25 15.33 -7.06
CA TYR A 640 1.88 14.22 -6.19
C TYR A 640 0.97 13.24 -6.96
N SER A 641 0.81 12.03 -6.43
CA SER A 641 0.14 10.91 -7.11
C SER A 641 -1.27 11.24 -7.63
N ALA A 642 -2.06 11.96 -6.82
CA ALA A 642 -3.45 12.29 -7.10
C ALA A 642 -3.65 13.47 -8.09
N LEU A 643 -2.59 14.17 -8.49
CA LEU A 643 -2.66 15.31 -9.42
C LEU A 643 -3.07 14.86 -10.82
N ASP A 644 -3.92 15.63 -11.50
CA ASP A 644 -4.39 15.30 -12.87
C ASP A 644 -3.21 15.07 -13.85
N PRO A 645 -3.22 13.99 -14.65
CA PRO A 645 -2.21 13.73 -15.67
C PRO A 645 -1.88 14.91 -16.61
N GLU A 646 -2.84 15.79 -16.93
CA GLU A 646 -2.55 16.95 -17.78
C GLU A 646 -1.69 18.01 -17.06
N LEU A 647 -1.88 18.18 -15.75
CA LEU A 647 -1.03 19.01 -14.89
C LEU A 647 0.33 18.35 -14.64
N GLN A 648 0.37 17.03 -14.42
CA GLN A 648 1.63 16.27 -14.35
C GLN A 648 2.43 16.42 -15.65
N ASN A 649 1.77 16.42 -16.82
CA ASN A 649 2.46 16.56 -18.11
C ASN A 649 3.01 17.98 -18.38
N ARG A 650 2.50 19.02 -17.71
CA ARG A 650 2.98 20.41 -17.86
C ARG A 650 4.47 20.55 -17.49
N ILE A 651 4.96 19.74 -16.53
CA ILE A 651 6.34 19.81 -16.00
C ILE A 651 7.42 19.48 -17.04
N PHE A 652 7.10 18.64 -18.03
CA PHE A 652 8.01 18.20 -19.10
C PHE A 652 8.13 19.24 -20.23
N LYS A 653 7.27 20.26 -20.23
CA LYS A 653 7.44 21.38 -21.15
C LYS A 653 8.72 22.13 -20.77
N LYS A 654 9.52 22.49 -21.78
CA LYS A 654 10.56 23.50 -21.61
C LYS A 654 9.89 24.85 -21.34
N LEU A 655 10.42 25.61 -20.41
CA LEU A 655 10.02 26.99 -20.16
C LEU A 655 10.87 27.92 -21.04
N ASP A 656 10.44 29.17 -21.16
CA ASP A 656 11.25 30.24 -21.74
C ASP A 656 12.52 30.43 -20.88
N GLU A 657 13.67 30.75 -21.49
CA GLU A 657 14.97 30.84 -20.79
C GLU A 657 15.05 31.97 -19.73
N THR A 658 14.02 32.81 -19.65
CA THR A 658 13.82 33.85 -18.64
C THR A 658 13.15 33.35 -17.35
N LYS A 659 12.69 32.09 -17.30
CA LYS A 659 11.92 31.51 -16.19
C LYS A 659 12.63 30.32 -15.54
N ARG A 660 12.77 30.36 -14.22
CA ARG A 660 13.20 29.19 -13.42
C ARG A 660 12.00 28.31 -13.06
N LYS A 661 12.14 27.01 -13.23
CA LYS A 661 11.20 26.01 -12.72
C LYS A 661 11.53 25.69 -11.26
N ILE A 662 10.52 25.77 -10.38
CA ILE A 662 10.57 25.13 -9.06
C ILE A 662 9.57 23.98 -9.05
N VAL A 663 10.08 22.75 -8.94
CA VAL A 663 9.28 21.54 -8.83
C VAL A 663 9.24 21.09 -7.37
N ILE A 664 8.05 20.80 -6.84
CA ILE A 664 7.85 20.35 -5.46
C ILE A 664 7.14 19.00 -5.51
N ALA A 665 7.84 17.92 -5.19
CA ALA A 665 7.43 16.56 -5.52
C ALA A 665 7.56 15.57 -4.35
N THR A 666 6.77 14.50 -4.39
CA THR A 666 7.01 13.30 -3.57
C THR A 666 8.14 12.44 -4.15
N ASN A 667 8.34 11.24 -3.60
CA ASN A 667 9.21 10.20 -4.15
C ASN A 667 8.87 9.75 -5.59
N ILE A 668 7.80 10.25 -6.21
CA ILE A 668 7.52 10.08 -7.65
C ILE A 668 8.67 10.57 -8.55
N ALA A 669 9.37 11.64 -8.13
CA ALA A 669 10.53 12.18 -8.85
C ALA A 669 11.85 11.42 -8.57
N GLU A 670 11.89 10.59 -7.53
CA GLU A 670 13.11 9.96 -6.98
C GLU A 670 13.65 8.82 -7.85
N THR A 671 12.76 8.02 -8.46
CA THR A 671 13.11 6.99 -9.46
C THR A 671 12.54 7.36 -10.83
N SER A 672 11.20 7.44 -10.91
CA SER A 672 10.40 7.21 -12.12
C SER A 672 10.24 8.39 -13.08
N LEU A 673 10.82 9.55 -12.77
CA LEU A 673 10.57 10.78 -13.54
C LEU A 673 11.87 11.55 -13.81
N THR A 674 12.19 11.71 -15.09
CA THR A 674 13.28 12.55 -15.60
C THR A 674 12.75 13.94 -15.90
N ILE A 675 13.10 14.91 -15.06
CA ILE A 675 12.87 16.33 -15.35
C ILE A 675 14.19 16.89 -15.84
N ASP A 676 14.21 17.36 -17.08
CA ASP A 676 15.37 18.04 -17.66
C ASP A 676 15.47 19.47 -17.09
N GLY A 677 16.70 19.96 -16.91
CA GLY A 677 16.98 21.30 -16.37
C GLY A 677 17.31 21.35 -14.88
N ILE A 678 16.92 20.33 -14.10
CA ILE A 678 17.22 20.28 -12.65
C ILE A 678 18.74 20.28 -12.40
N ARG A 679 19.21 21.25 -11.62
CA ARG A 679 20.59 21.31 -11.09
C ARG A 679 20.65 21.58 -9.59
N TYR A 680 19.54 22.00 -8.98
CA TYR A 680 19.44 22.18 -7.53
C TYR A 680 18.43 21.19 -6.97
N VAL A 681 18.83 20.41 -5.97
CA VAL A 681 17.94 19.54 -5.20
C VAL A 681 17.85 20.02 -3.76
N ILE A 682 16.64 20.04 -3.21
CA ILE A 682 16.39 20.25 -1.78
C ILE A 682 15.71 18.97 -1.25
N ASP A 683 16.35 18.28 -0.31
CA ASP A 683 15.84 17.05 0.28
C ASP A 683 15.52 17.25 1.77
N CYS A 684 14.25 17.07 2.13
CA CYS A 684 13.78 17.10 3.52
C CYS A 684 14.23 15.88 4.34
N GLY A 685 14.69 14.81 3.68
CA GLY A 685 15.11 13.56 4.35
C GLY A 685 13.95 12.67 4.80
N TYR A 686 12.71 12.99 4.43
CA TYR A 686 11.50 12.29 4.84
C TYR A 686 10.69 11.70 3.68
N SER A 687 9.81 10.74 4.00
CA SER A 687 8.76 10.21 3.13
C SER A 687 7.60 9.61 3.94
N LYS A 688 6.37 9.64 3.39
CA LYS A 688 5.27 8.79 3.87
C LYS A 688 5.55 7.33 3.48
N LEU A 689 5.63 6.42 4.46
CA LEU A 689 5.76 4.98 4.25
C LEU A 689 4.55 4.23 4.80
N LYS A 690 4.12 3.20 4.08
CA LYS A 690 3.13 2.23 4.53
C LYS A 690 3.77 1.18 5.45
N VAL A 691 3.17 0.97 6.62
CA VAL A 691 3.66 0.12 7.72
C VAL A 691 2.51 -0.71 8.30
N TYR A 692 2.63 -2.04 8.24
CA TYR A 692 1.69 -2.97 8.86
C TYR A 692 2.01 -3.19 10.34
N ASN A 693 1.00 -3.05 11.21
CA ASN A 693 1.10 -3.42 12.61
C ASN A 693 0.41 -4.78 12.86
N PRO A 694 1.15 -5.90 12.96
CA PRO A 694 0.55 -7.23 13.10
C PRO A 694 -0.20 -7.44 14.43
N ARG A 695 0.02 -6.58 15.44
CA ARG A 695 -0.68 -6.65 16.74
C ARG A 695 -2.14 -6.19 16.60
N ILE A 696 -2.35 -5.10 15.85
CA ILE A 696 -3.67 -4.52 15.57
C ILE A 696 -4.30 -5.23 14.36
N GLY A 697 -3.48 -5.73 13.44
CA GLY A 697 -3.89 -6.38 12.19
C GLY A 697 -4.20 -5.38 11.07
N LEU A 698 -3.61 -4.18 11.13
CA LEU A 698 -3.94 -3.07 10.25
C LEU A 698 -2.68 -2.40 9.68
N ASP A 699 -2.82 -1.90 8.45
CA ASP A 699 -1.83 -1.02 7.81
C ASP A 699 -2.04 0.43 8.27
N SER A 700 -0.96 1.18 8.45
CA SER A 700 -0.99 2.64 8.60
C SER A 700 0.02 3.32 7.67
N LEU A 701 -0.17 4.63 7.44
CA LEU A 701 0.81 5.51 6.80
C LEU A 701 1.53 6.30 7.90
N ALA A 702 2.85 6.41 7.81
CA ALA A 702 3.68 7.17 8.74
C ALA A 702 4.71 8.01 7.99
N ILE A 703 4.92 9.26 8.41
CA ILE A 703 6.06 10.06 7.96
C ILE A 703 7.31 9.52 8.66
N THR A 704 8.35 9.25 7.89
CA THR A 704 9.54 8.50 8.30
C THR A 704 10.81 9.04 7.64
N PRO A 705 11.97 8.96 8.31
CA PRO A 705 13.28 9.11 7.66
C PRO A 705 13.43 8.21 6.43
N ILE A 706 14.00 8.75 5.36
CA ILE A 706 14.40 7.94 4.19
C ILE A 706 15.65 7.12 4.50
N ALA A 707 16.00 6.17 3.63
CA ALA A 707 17.31 5.53 3.68
C ALA A 707 18.36 6.36 2.92
N LEU A 708 19.63 6.22 3.29
CA LEU A 708 20.77 6.89 2.64
C LEU A 708 20.85 6.58 1.13
N ALA A 709 20.43 5.38 0.72
CA ALA A 709 20.29 5.03 -0.69
C ALA A 709 19.26 5.90 -1.43
N ASN A 710 18.12 6.23 -0.80
CA ASN A 710 17.11 7.15 -1.34
C ASN A 710 17.65 8.59 -1.37
N ALA A 711 18.31 9.05 -0.30
CA ALA A 711 18.97 10.36 -0.25
C ALA A 711 19.97 10.54 -1.39
N ASN A 712 20.77 9.51 -1.70
CA ASN A 712 21.73 9.53 -2.81
C ASN A 712 21.02 9.54 -4.18
N GLN A 713 19.91 8.83 -4.35
CA GLN A 713 19.10 8.91 -5.58
C GLN A 713 18.43 10.27 -5.77
N ARG A 714 17.98 10.92 -4.69
CA ARG A 714 17.46 12.31 -4.69
C ARG A 714 18.54 13.28 -5.12
N SER A 715 19.71 13.26 -4.46
CA SER A 715 20.88 14.08 -4.82
C SER A 715 21.28 13.88 -6.29
N GLY A 716 21.33 12.64 -6.76
CA GLY A 716 21.67 12.29 -8.15
C GLY A 716 20.71 12.85 -9.22
N ARG A 717 19.55 13.43 -8.86
CA ARG A 717 18.69 14.14 -9.81
C ARG A 717 19.31 15.44 -10.31
N ALA A 718 20.19 16.07 -9.53
CA ALA A 718 20.89 17.31 -9.89
C ALA A 718 22.00 17.10 -10.94
N GLY A 719 22.70 15.96 -10.90
CA GLY A 719 23.87 15.69 -11.74
C GLY A 719 23.55 15.17 -13.14
N ARG A 720 22.36 15.42 -13.69
CA ARG A 720 21.88 14.76 -14.92
C ARG A 720 22.16 15.52 -16.21
N THR A 721 22.05 16.84 -16.18
CA THR A 721 22.21 17.73 -17.36
C THR A 721 23.48 18.59 -17.28
N GLY A 722 24.11 18.64 -16.11
CA GLY A 722 25.35 19.34 -15.82
C GLY A 722 25.68 19.17 -14.33
N PRO A 723 26.80 19.76 -13.85
CA PRO A 723 27.11 19.81 -12.42
C PRO A 723 25.98 20.48 -11.63
N GLY A 724 25.76 20.02 -10.40
CA GLY A 724 24.64 20.47 -9.58
C GLY A 724 24.90 20.37 -8.07
N VAL A 725 23.93 20.84 -7.27
CA VAL A 725 24.05 20.92 -5.81
C VAL A 725 22.81 20.31 -5.14
N ALA A 726 23.02 19.49 -4.13
CA ALA A 726 21.96 18.88 -3.31
C ALA A 726 22.05 19.36 -1.86
N TYR A 727 21.06 20.15 -1.44
CA TYR A 727 20.90 20.63 -0.07
C TYR A 727 20.07 19.63 0.75
N ARG A 728 20.70 19.02 1.75
CA ARG A 728 20.09 18.06 2.68
C ARG A 728 19.68 18.81 3.95
N LEU A 729 18.38 18.86 4.25
CA LEU A 729 17.83 19.61 5.39
C LEU A 729 17.96 18.85 6.73
N TYR A 730 19.07 18.13 6.89
CA TYR A 730 19.42 17.29 8.03
C TYR A 730 20.96 17.29 8.18
N THR A 731 21.44 16.93 9.37
CA THR A 731 22.87 16.81 9.65
C THR A 731 23.45 15.55 9.02
N GLU A 732 24.76 15.56 8.77
CA GLU A 732 25.51 14.36 8.36
C GLU A 732 25.43 13.26 9.44
N GLU A 733 25.48 13.65 10.72
CA GLU A 733 25.31 12.73 11.86
C GLU A 733 23.97 11.98 11.83
N SER A 734 22.85 12.65 11.53
CA SER A 734 21.54 11.96 11.39
C SER A 734 21.45 11.11 10.12
N ALA A 735 22.22 11.41 9.07
CA ALA A 735 22.31 10.56 7.89
C ALA A 735 23.02 9.22 8.20
N ASP A 736 24.08 9.25 9.02
CA ASP A 736 24.84 8.05 9.40
C ASP A 736 24.22 7.27 10.58
N ASN A 737 23.58 7.95 11.53
CA ASN A 737 23.01 7.33 12.74
C ASN A 737 21.52 7.00 12.65
N ASP A 738 20.70 7.90 12.08
CA ASP A 738 19.23 7.82 12.17
C ASP A 738 18.55 7.27 10.91
N MET A 739 19.18 7.37 9.73
CA MET A 739 18.70 6.77 8.48
C MET A 739 19.14 5.31 8.32
N TYR A 740 18.38 4.48 7.61
CA TYR A 740 18.86 3.15 7.19
C TYR A 740 19.81 3.24 5.98
N ALA A 741 20.74 2.31 5.82
CA ALA A 741 21.64 2.27 4.65
C ALA A 741 20.94 1.86 3.33
N SER A 742 19.76 1.25 3.41
CA SER A 742 18.91 0.85 2.28
C SER A 742 17.45 0.82 2.72
N PRO A 743 16.47 1.05 1.82
CA PRO A 743 15.06 1.05 2.19
C PRO A 743 14.59 -0.31 2.72
N ILE A 744 13.66 -0.30 3.67
CA ILE A 744 13.05 -1.51 4.24
C ILE A 744 12.16 -2.17 3.16
N PRO A 745 12.42 -3.44 2.78
CA PRO A 745 11.64 -4.16 1.78
C PRO A 745 10.15 -4.21 2.14
N GLU A 746 9.28 -4.12 1.13
CA GLU A 746 7.83 -4.06 1.35
C GLU A 746 7.32 -5.30 2.11
N ILE A 747 7.89 -6.48 1.82
CA ILE A 747 7.58 -7.76 2.46
C ILE A 747 7.78 -7.79 3.99
N GLN A 748 8.58 -6.86 4.55
CA GLN A 748 8.79 -6.76 6.00
C GLN A 748 7.81 -5.80 6.69
N ARG A 749 7.03 -5.03 5.92
CA ARG A 749 6.21 -3.90 6.42
C ARG A 749 4.78 -3.83 5.85
N THR A 750 4.28 -4.90 5.23
CA THR A 750 2.88 -5.03 4.75
C THR A 750 2.23 -6.32 5.25
N SER A 751 0.89 -6.39 5.28
CA SER A 751 0.19 -7.66 5.47
C SER A 751 0.54 -8.67 4.36
N LEU A 752 0.75 -9.93 4.73
CA LEU A 752 1.21 -10.99 3.83
C LEU A 752 0.10 -11.96 3.43
N SER A 753 -1.15 -11.76 3.85
CA SER A 753 -2.21 -12.76 3.74
C SER A 753 -2.55 -13.12 2.29
N ASN A 754 -2.46 -12.16 1.36
CA ASN A 754 -2.52 -12.43 -0.08
C ASN A 754 -1.29 -13.21 -0.61
N THR A 755 -0.08 -12.88 -0.14
CA THR A 755 1.18 -13.53 -0.54
C THR A 755 1.29 -14.96 -0.01
N VAL A 756 0.79 -15.24 1.19
CA VAL A 756 0.74 -16.59 1.76
C VAL A 756 -0.24 -17.46 0.98
N LEU A 757 -1.42 -16.94 0.62
CA LEU A 757 -2.39 -17.62 -0.23
C LEU A 757 -1.78 -18.00 -1.59
N LEU A 758 -1.04 -17.06 -2.20
CA LEU A 758 -0.32 -17.19 -3.45
C LEU A 758 0.81 -18.26 -3.39
N LEU A 759 1.63 -18.24 -2.34
CA LEU A 759 2.69 -19.24 -2.16
C LEU A 759 2.10 -20.64 -1.91
N LYS A 760 1.00 -20.74 -1.17
CA LYS A 760 0.28 -22.01 -0.97
C LYS A 760 -0.38 -22.54 -2.25
N SER A 761 -0.85 -21.69 -3.17
CA SER A 761 -1.39 -22.14 -4.46
C SER A 761 -0.30 -22.59 -5.44
N LEU A 762 0.94 -22.10 -5.30
CA LEU A 762 2.15 -22.65 -5.94
C LEU A 762 2.63 -23.98 -5.31
N HIS A 763 1.83 -24.61 -4.46
CA HIS A 763 2.14 -25.84 -3.72
C HIS A 763 3.38 -25.77 -2.80
N ILE A 764 3.81 -24.57 -2.41
CA ILE A 764 4.93 -24.38 -1.48
C ILE A 764 4.44 -24.74 -0.06
N LYS A 765 4.86 -25.93 0.41
CA LYS A 765 4.41 -26.48 1.70
C LYS A 765 4.83 -25.61 2.89
N ASP A 766 6.14 -25.39 3.01
CA ASP A 766 6.75 -24.55 4.04
C ASP A 766 7.01 -23.14 3.47
N VAL A 767 6.26 -22.17 3.97
CA VAL A 767 6.34 -20.76 3.56
C VAL A 767 7.38 -20.00 4.40
N ILE A 768 7.81 -20.55 5.53
CA ILE A 768 8.75 -19.91 6.47
C ILE A 768 10.19 -20.16 5.99
N ASN A 769 10.48 -21.35 5.47
CA ASN A 769 11.76 -21.71 4.85
C ASN A 769 11.82 -21.43 3.33
N PHE A 770 10.85 -20.68 2.78
CA PHE A 770 10.91 -20.23 1.39
C PHE A 770 12.09 -19.25 1.19
N PRO A 771 12.86 -19.34 0.08
CA PRO A 771 14.04 -18.51 -0.13
C PRO A 771 13.67 -17.06 -0.52
N PHE A 772 13.31 -16.24 0.46
CA PHE A 772 13.22 -14.79 0.30
C PHE A 772 14.60 -14.12 0.30
N LEU A 773 14.73 -12.95 -0.36
CA LEU A 773 15.94 -12.12 -0.34
C LEU A 773 16.13 -11.42 1.02
N ASP A 774 15.01 -11.05 1.65
CA ASP A 774 14.88 -10.71 3.06
C ASP A 774 13.63 -11.41 3.59
N SER A 775 13.77 -12.25 4.61
CA SER A 775 12.61 -12.94 5.18
C SER A 775 11.65 -11.96 5.87
N PRO A 776 10.33 -12.15 5.76
CA PRO A 776 9.36 -11.40 6.55
C PRO A 776 9.49 -11.72 8.05
N PRO A 777 9.05 -10.80 8.94
CA PRO A 777 8.86 -11.10 10.36
C PRO A 777 7.99 -12.35 10.55
N ILE A 778 8.46 -13.29 11.37
CA ILE A 778 7.77 -14.57 11.58
C ILE A 778 6.36 -14.34 12.18
N GLN A 779 6.21 -13.34 13.07
CA GLN A 779 4.89 -12.95 13.57
C GLN A 779 3.93 -12.55 12.41
N THR A 780 4.35 -11.66 11.51
CA THR A 780 3.50 -11.23 10.37
C THR A 780 3.07 -12.44 9.53
N LEU A 781 3.99 -13.38 9.28
CA LEU A 781 3.71 -14.59 8.51
C LEU A 781 2.73 -15.55 9.22
N LEU A 782 2.86 -15.73 10.53
CA LEU A 782 1.94 -16.55 11.34
C LEU A 782 0.56 -15.88 11.48
N ASN A 783 0.50 -14.56 11.64
CA ASN A 783 -0.76 -13.81 11.69
C ASN A 783 -1.50 -13.91 10.35
N SER A 784 -0.80 -13.86 9.23
CA SER A 784 -1.38 -14.08 7.89
C SER A 784 -1.85 -15.52 7.64
N LEU A 785 -1.16 -16.54 8.18
CA LEU A 785 -1.67 -17.92 8.16
C LEU A 785 -2.96 -18.06 9.02
N TYR A 786 -2.98 -17.45 10.21
CA TYR A 786 -4.17 -17.44 11.08
C TYR A 786 -5.37 -16.72 10.44
N GLU A 787 -5.14 -15.60 9.74
CA GLU A 787 -6.16 -14.91 8.95
C GLU A 787 -6.74 -15.81 7.85
N LEU A 788 -5.89 -16.45 7.04
CA LEU A 788 -6.35 -17.39 6.00
C LEU A 788 -7.10 -18.60 6.57
N TRP A 789 -6.74 -19.06 7.77
CA TRP A 789 -7.46 -20.13 8.46
C TRP A 789 -8.84 -19.67 8.93
N THR A 790 -8.95 -18.52 9.61
CA THR A 790 -10.26 -17.96 10.00
C THR A 790 -11.14 -17.56 8.80
N MET A 791 -10.55 -17.29 7.63
CA MET A 791 -11.29 -17.12 6.37
C MET A 791 -11.73 -18.44 5.70
N GLY A 792 -11.23 -19.60 6.16
CA GLY A 792 -11.50 -20.92 5.57
C GLY A 792 -10.71 -21.21 4.29
N ALA A 793 -9.69 -20.41 3.97
CA ALA A 793 -8.84 -20.60 2.80
C ALA A 793 -7.80 -21.72 3.00
N ILE A 794 -7.32 -21.92 4.24
CA ILE A 794 -6.48 -23.07 4.62
C ILE A 794 -7.16 -23.93 5.68
N ASP A 795 -6.78 -25.21 5.74
CA ASP A 795 -7.31 -26.18 6.70
C ASP A 795 -6.49 -26.26 8.01
N ASN A 796 -6.86 -27.20 8.89
CA ASN A 796 -6.21 -27.45 10.17
C ASN A 796 -4.82 -28.11 10.05
N PHE A 797 -4.33 -28.36 8.83
CA PHE A 797 -3.00 -28.89 8.51
C PHE A 797 -2.14 -27.85 7.77
N GLY A 798 -2.69 -26.66 7.48
CA GLY A 798 -2.02 -25.62 6.71
C GLY A 798 -1.96 -25.88 5.20
N TYR A 799 -2.80 -26.77 4.67
CA TYR A 799 -3.01 -26.96 3.22
C TYR A 799 -4.15 -26.09 2.69
N LEU A 800 -4.14 -25.84 1.39
CA LEU A 800 -5.12 -24.98 0.72
C LEU A 800 -6.45 -25.73 0.55
N THR A 801 -7.56 -25.17 1.03
CA THR A 801 -8.89 -25.78 0.84
C THR A 801 -9.36 -25.60 -0.61
N LYS A 802 -10.44 -26.29 -1.02
CA LYS A 802 -11.10 -25.99 -2.32
C LYS A 802 -11.48 -24.51 -2.41
N PHE A 803 -12.01 -23.94 -1.32
CA PHE A 803 -12.38 -22.54 -1.22
C PHE A 803 -11.17 -21.60 -1.35
N GLY A 804 -10.04 -21.91 -0.69
CA GLY A 804 -8.79 -21.18 -0.86
C GLY A 804 -8.18 -21.33 -2.26
N THR A 805 -8.38 -22.49 -2.90
CA THR A 805 -7.95 -22.72 -4.29
C THR A 805 -8.72 -21.82 -5.24
N ASP A 806 -10.04 -21.75 -5.11
CA ASP A 806 -10.88 -20.84 -5.90
C ASP A 806 -10.61 -19.36 -5.57
N MET A 807 -10.34 -19.03 -4.31
CA MET A 807 -9.91 -17.71 -3.85
C MET A 807 -8.63 -17.26 -4.55
N SER A 808 -7.62 -18.13 -4.64
CA SER A 808 -6.31 -17.82 -5.24
C SER A 808 -6.35 -17.54 -6.75
N LYS A 809 -7.44 -17.93 -7.44
CA LYS A 809 -7.67 -17.64 -8.87
C LYS A 809 -8.20 -16.23 -9.11
N LEU A 810 -8.79 -15.60 -8.10
CA LEU A 810 -9.35 -14.26 -8.19
C LEU A 810 -8.23 -13.21 -7.99
N PRO A 811 -8.12 -12.18 -8.85
CA PRO A 811 -7.10 -11.15 -8.73
C PRO A 811 -7.51 -10.07 -7.69
N LEU A 812 -7.81 -10.51 -6.46
CA LEU A 812 -8.44 -9.74 -5.38
C LEU A 812 -7.82 -10.12 -4.03
N GLN A 813 -8.03 -9.29 -2.99
CA GLN A 813 -7.64 -9.64 -1.62
C GLN A 813 -8.45 -10.84 -1.08
N PRO A 814 -7.94 -11.59 -0.08
CA PRO A 814 -8.66 -12.72 0.52
C PRO A 814 -10.07 -12.39 1.01
N ALA A 815 -10.28 -11.25 1.69
CA ALA A 815 -11.59 -10.82 2.18
C ALA A 815 -12.60 -10.56 1.04
N LEU A 816 -12.23 -9.76 0.04
CA LEU A 816 -13.04 -9.47 -1.15
C LEU A 816 -13.35 -10.75 -1.95
N SER A 817 -12.39 -11.66 -2.04
CA SER A 817 -12.55 -12.96 -2.70
C SER A 817 -13.51 -13.88 -1.93
N LYS A 818 -13.44 -13.90 -0.58
CA LYS A 818 -14.37 -14.63 0.28
C LYS A 818 -15.81 -14.13 0.08
N ILE A 819 -16.00 -12.81 0.02
CA ILE A 819 -17.29 -12.17 -0.26
C ILE A 819 -17.82 -12.57 -1.64
N LEU A 820 -17.01 -12.47 -2.70
CA LEU A 820 -17.45 -12.80 -4.06
C LEU A 820 -17.79 -14.30 -4.21
N LEU A 821 -17.03 -15.21 -3.58
CA LEU A 821 -17.34 -16.64 -3.61
C LEU A 821 -18.59 -17.00 -2.77
N ASN A 822 -18.80 -16.34 -1.63
CA ASN A 822 -20.00 -16.54 -0.82
C ASN A 822 -21.26 -15.98 -1.48
N SER A 823 -21.16 -14.92 -2.28
CA SER A 823 -22.31 -14.32 -2.98
C SER A 823 -23.06 -15.31 -3.89
N ILE A 824 -22.37 -16.35 -4.39
CA ILE A 824 -22.95 -17.45 -5.17
C ILE A 824 -23.93 -18.29 -4.32
N ARG A 825 -23.66 -18.44 -3.02
CA ARG A 825 -24.52 -19.16 -2.06
C ARG A 825 -25.71 -18.30 -1.62
N TYR A 826 -25.47 -17.02 -1.36
CA TYR A 826 -26.51 -16.06 -0.97
C TYR A 826 -27.41 -15.61 -2.13
N GLY A 827 -26.94 -15.74 -3.37
CA GLY A 827 -27.70 -15.37 -4.58
C GLY A 827 -27.54 -13.90 -5.03
N CYS A 828 -26.65 -13.13 -4.39
CA CYS A 828 -26.41 -11.70 -4.64
C CYS A 828 -25.13 -11.44 -5.47
N SER A 829 -24.79 -12.35 -6.39
CA SER A 829 -23.47 -12.34 -7.04
C SER A 829 -23.30 -11.29 -8.13
N GLU A 830 -24.37 -10.82 -8.76
CA GLU A 830 -24.30 -9.69 -9.70
C GLU A 830 -24.05 -8.36 -8.97
N GLU A 831 -24.77 -8.11 -7.88
CA GLU A 831 -24.58 -6.93 -7.02
C GLU A 831 -23.19 -6.95 -6.38
N MET A 832 -22.75 -8.12 -5.90
CA MET A 832 -21.45 -8.24 -5.24
C MET A 832 -20.28 -8.07 -6.21
N LEU A 833 -20.43 -8.51 -7.46
CA LEU A 833 -19.45 -8.27 -8.52
C LEU A 833 -19.27 -6.76 -8.78
N VAL A 834 -20.35 -5.98 -8.74
CA VAL A 834 -20.29 -4.51 -8.82
C VAL A 834 -19.60 -3.94 -7.57
N ILE A 835 -20.05 -4.29 -6.36
CA ILE A 835 -19.49 -3.76 -5.10
C ILE A 835 -17.99 -4.03 -4.99
N VAL A 836 -17.54 -5.27 -5.25
CA VAL A 836 -16.12 -5.64 -5.22
C VAL A 836 -15.30 -4.90 -6.29
N SER A 837 -15.90 -4.57 -7.43
CA SER A 837 -15.23 -3.75 -8.46
C SER A 837 -15.15 -2.27 -8.07
N MET A 838 -16.18 -1.74 -7.40
CA MET A 838 -16.22 -0.37 -6.86
C MET A 838 -15.31 -0.18 -5.64
N LEU A 839 -15.08 -1.23 -4.84
CA LEU A 839 -14.04 -1.26 -3.78
C LEU A 839 -12.61 -1.42 -4.35
N SER A 840 -12.46 -1.80 -5.63
CA SER A 840 -11.16 -2.01 -6.28
C SER A 840 -10.62 -0.79 -7.03
N ILE A 841 -11.27 0.37 -6.90
CA ILE A 841 -10.90 1.66 -7.53
C ILE A 841 -10.67 2.76 -6.47
N PRO A 842 -9.99 3.87 -6.83
CA PRO A 842 -9.95 5.08 -6.00
C PRO A 842 -11.33 5.67 -5.73
N GLN A 843 -11.39 6.61 -4.78
CA GLN A 843 -12.62 7.29 -4.35
C GLN A 843 -13.48 7.80 -5.52
N VAL A 844 -14.76 7.42 -5.49
CA VAL A 844 -15.71 7.61 -6.59
C VAL A 844 -16.23 9.06 -6.69
N PHE A 845 -16.34 9.74 -5.55
CA PHE A 845 -16.86 11.11 -5.45
C PHE A 845 -15.73 12.14 -5.50
N ARG A 846 -15.87 13.14 -6.36
CA ARG A 846 -14.97 14.30 -6.47
C ARG A 846 -15.53 15.44 -5.62
N ARG A 847 -14.76 15.98 -4.67
CA ARG A 847 -15.19 17.09 -3.77
C ARG A 847 -14.32 18.33 -4.00
N PRO A 848 -14.64 19.22 -4.95
CA PRO A 848 -13.84 20.42 -5.22
C PRO A 848 -13.98 21.43 -4.07
N LYS A 849 -12.85 21.95 -3.56
CA LYS A 849 -12.79 22.91 -2.43
C LYS A 849 -13.69 24.15 -2.64
N GLU A 850 -13.91 24.57 -3.89
CA GLU A 850 -14.77 25.71 -4.27
C GLU A 850 -16.28 25.39 -4.32
N ARG A 851 -16.64 24.12 -4.55
CA ARG A 851 -18.03 23.67 -4.83
C ARG A 851 -18.47 22.57 -3.87
N GLU A 852 -17.96 22.67 -2.64
CA GLU A 852 -18.08 21.66 -1.58
C GLU A 852 -19.55 21.36 -1.23
N LYS A 853 -20.35 22.41 -0.96
CA LYS A 853 -21.77 22.29 -0.61
C LYS A 853 -22.61 21.66 -1.74
N GLU A 854 -22.31 21.98 -3.00
CA GLU A 854 -22.99 21.38 -4.15
C GLU A 854 -22.60 19.91 -4.37
N SER A 855 -21.31 19.59 -4.21
CA SER A 855 -20.78 18.22 -4.25
C SER A 855 -21.50 17.35 -3.23
N ASP A 856 -21.61 17.80 -1.98
CA ASP A 856 -22.21 17.00 -0.91
C ASP A 856 -23.74 16.88 -1.07
N GLN A 857 -24.42 17.89 -1.63
CA GLN A 857 -25.84 17.81 -2.00
C GLN A 857 -26.12 16.96 -3.26
N ALA A 858 -25.13 16.79 -4.14
CA ALA A 858 -25.19 15.81 -5.24
C ALA A 858 -24.93 14.39 -4.72
N ARG A 859 -23.97 14.25 -3.79
CA ARG A 859 -23.56 13.01 -3.13
C ARG A 859 -24.69 12.38 -2.31
N SER A 860 -25.43 13.18 -1.53
CA SER A 860 -26.51 12.68 -0.66
C SER A 860 -27.62 11.95 -1.43
N ARG A 861 -27.84 12.27 -2.71
CA ARG A 861 -28.81 11.62 -3.61
C ARG A 861 -28.44 10.17 -3.96
N PHE A 862 -27.21 9.75 -3.68
CA PHE A 862 -26.75 8.37 -3.84
C PHE A 862 -26.77 7.57 -2.52
N PHE A 863 -26.89 8.24 -1.37
CA PHE A 863 -26.75 7.61 -0.06
C PHE A 863 -27.85 6.58 0.20
N VAL A 864 -27.41 5.38 0.59
CA VAL A 864 -28.25 4.36 1.21
C VAL A 864 -27.94 4.42 2.70
N ALA A 865 -28.88 4.93 3.50
CA ALA A 865 -28.73 5.23 4.93
C ALA A 865 -27.93 4.18 5.75
N GLN A 866 -28.22 2.90 5.52
CA GLN A 866 -27.65 1.79 6.28
C GLN A 866 -26.29 1.28 5.75
N SER A 867 -25.79 1.77 4.61
CA SER A 867 -24.58 1.21 3.96
C SER A 867 -23.92 2.09 2.89
N ASP A 868 -22.62 2.35 3.07
CA ASP A 868 -21.74 2.89 2.04
C ASP A 868 -21.50 1.89 0.88
N HIS A 869 -21.45 0.59 1.16
CA HIS A 869 -21.30 -0.45 0.13
C HIS A 869 -22.50 -0.45 -0.84
N LEU A 870 -23.71 -0.26 -0.33
CA LEU A 870 -24.91 -0.12 -1.15
C LEU A 870 -25.01 1.25 -1.83
N THR A 871 -24.45 2.30 -1.22
CA THR A 871 -24.24 3.61 -1.86
C THR A 871 -23.37 3.49 -3.12
N LEU A 872 -22.25 2.74 -3.06
CA LEU A 872 -21.42 2.46 -4.24
C LEU A 872 -22.17 1.70 -5.34
N LEU A 873 -23.00 0.72 -4.97
CA LEU A 873 -23.87 0.01 -5.92
C LEU A 873 -24.91 0.95 -6.56
N ASN A 874 -25.53 1.84 -5.79
CA ASN A 874 -26.49 2.84 -6.27
C ASN A 874 -25.85 3.78 -7.31
N VAL A 875 -24.65 4.32 -7.05
CA VAL A 875 -23.90 5.14 -8.03
C VAL A 875 -23.69 4.38 -9.34
N TYR A 876 -23.28 3.12 -9.29
CA TYR A 876 -23.05 2.30 -10.48
C TYR A 876 -24.35 2.01 -11.25
N LEU A 877 -25.44 1.68 -10.56
CA LEU A 877 -26.75 1.42 -11.20
C LEU A 877 -27.30 2.68 -11.89
N GLN A 878 -27.15 3.85 -11.27
CA GLN A 878 -27.53 5.13 -11.89
C GLN A 878 -26.64 5.47 -13.10
N LEU A 879 -25.34 5.21 -13.04
CA LEU A 879 -24.43 5.38 -14.19
C LEU A 879 -24.82 4.50 -15.38
N SER A 880 -25.09 3.21 -15.10
CA SER A 880 -25.50 2.23 -16.12
C SER A 880 -26.82 2.65 -16.78
N SER A 881 -27.78 3.11 -15.98
CA SER A 881 -29.06 3.66 -16.45
C SER A 881 -28.86 4.90 -17.34
N ASN A 882 -27.91 5.77 -16.99
CA ASN A 882 -27.50 6.94 -17.77
C ASN A 882 -26.46 6.63 -18.88
N ARG A 883 -26.37 5.36 -19.31
CA ARG A 883 -25.54 4.87 -20.43
C ARG A 883 -24.06 5.27 -20.34
N PHE A 884 -23.49 5.33 -19.13
CA PHE A 884 -22.10 5.71 -18.89
C PHE A 884 -21.73 7.09 -19.48
N SER A 885 -22.64 8.07 -19.39
CA SER A 885 -22.42 9.43 -19.89
C SER A 885 -21.41 10.21 -19.04
N PRO A 886 -20.30 10.74 -19.60
CA PRO A 886 -19.35 11.55 -18.83
C PRO A 886 -19.98 12.85 -18.33
N LYS A 887 -20.85 13.49 -19.14
CA LYS A 887 -21.60 14.70 -18.75
C LYS A 887 -22.51 14.50 -17.55
N TRP A 888 -22.99 13.26 -17.31
CA TRP A 888 -23.75 12.93 -16.11
C TRP A 888 -22.82 12.85 -14.89
N CYS A 889 -21.65 12.21 -15.05
CA CYS A 889 -20.64 12.13 -14.00
C CYS A 889 -20.17 13.53 -13.54
N ASP A 890 -19.87 14.43 -14.49
CA ASP A 890 -19.49 15.81 -14.20
C ASP A 890 -20.58 16.57 -13.42
N LYS A 891 -21.86 16.44 -13.84
CA LYS A 891 -23.00 17.08 -13.17
C LYS A 891 -23.25 16.55 -11.75
N HIS A 892 -22.93 15.28 -11.50
CA HIS A 892 -23.14 14.62 -10.20
C HIS A 892 -21.87 14.53 -9.34
N PHE A 893 -20.79 15.23 -9.72
CA PHE A 893 -19.50 15.23 -9.01
C PHE A 893 -18.89 13.82 -8.84
N VAL A 894 -19.05 12.94 -9.84
CA VAL A 894 -18.53 11.57 -9.84
C VAL A 894 -17.38 11.41 -10.84
N GLN A 895 -16.33 10.66 -10.51
CA GLN A 895 -15.15 10.55 -11.37
C GLN A 895 -15.34 9.52 -12.49
N TYR A 896 -15.64 9.99 -13.71
CA TYR A 896 -15.87 9.13 -14.89
C TYR A 896 -14.76 8.10 -15.15
N LYS A 897 -13.48 8.54 -15.13
CA LYS A 897 -12.31 7.65 -15.36
C LYS A 897 -12.27 6.48 -14.35
N SER A 898 -12.65 6.70 -13.10
CA SER A 898 -12.66 5.67 -12.05
C SER A 898 -13.83 4.70 -12.23
N LEU A 899 -15.01 5.21 -12.60
CA LEU A 899 -16.18 4.39 -12.92
C LEU A 899 -15.97 3.50 -14.16
N GLN A 900 -15.31 4.02 -15.20
CA GLN A 900 -14.93 3.23 -16.39
C GLN A 900 -14.03 2.05 -15.97
N LYS A 901 -13.03 2.30 -15.10
CA LYS A 901 -12.16 1.26 -14.54
C LYS A 901 -12.94 0.24 -13.72
N ALA A 902 -13.92 0.64 -12.90
CA ALA A 902 -14.76 -0.31 -12.17
C ALA A 902 -15.53 -1.25 -13.10
N GLU A 903 -16.08 -0.75 -14.21
CA GLU A 903 -16.75 -1.60 -15.20
C GLU A 903 -15.78 -2.51 -15.98
N ASP A 904 -14.53 -2.09 -16.24
CA ASP A 904 -13.53 -2.97 -16.86
C ASP A 904 -12.97 -4.03 -15.87
N ILE A 905 -12.85 -3.69 -14.58
CA ILE A 905 -12.60 -4.65 -13.50
C ILE A 905 -13.75 -5.65 -13.41
N ARG A 906 -15.01 -5.18 -13.41
CA ARG A 906 -16.22 -6.02 -13.42
C ARG A 906 -16.24 -6.97 -14.62
N LYS A 907 -15.98 -6.49 -15.85
CA LYS A 907 -15.83 -7.34 -17.05
C LYS A 907 -14.73 -8.37 -16.91
N GLN A 908 -13.58 -8.05 -16.30
CA GLN A 908 -12.52 -9.04 -16.09
C GLN A 908 -12.91 -10.08 -15.05
N LEU A 909 -13.43 -9.67 -13.89
CA LEU A 909 -13.89 -10.59 -12.85
C LEU A 909 -15.02 -11.50 -13.37
N LEU A 910 -15.95 -10.96 -14.15
CA LEU A 910 -16.99 -11.70 -14.87
C LEU A 910 -16.40 -12.83 -15.74
N ARG A 911 -15.39 -12.53 -16.57
CA ARG A 911 -14.71 -13.56 -17.40
C ARG A 911 -14.04 -14.64 -16.54
N VAL A 912 -13.49 -14.29 -15.38
CA VAL A 912 -12.89 -15.27 -14.45
C VAL A 912 -13.96 -16.14 -13.80
N MET A 913 -15.06 -15.56 -13.34
CA MET A 913 -16.21 -16.29 -12.78
C MET A 913 -16.82 -17.25 -13.81
N GLN A 914 -17.03 -16.79 -15.04
CA GLN A 914 -17.49 -17.61 -16.17
C GLN A 914 -16.50 -18.76 -16.45
N LYS A 915 -15.19 -18.49 -16.48
CA LYS A 915 -14.15 -19.53 -16.67
C LYS A 915 -14.12 -20.57 -15.53
N GLN A 916 -14.61 -20.24 -14.34
CA GLN A 916 -14.77 -21.18 -13.22
C GLN A 916 -16.19 -21.78 -13.10
N ASN A 917 -17.08 -21.51 -14.07
CA ASN A 917 -18.49 -21.93 -14.07
C ASN A 917 -19.29 -21.47 -12.82
N PHE A 918 -18.95 -20.30 -12.25
CA PHE A 918 -19.70 -19.72 -11.14
C PHE A 918 -21.02 -19.11 -11.63
N SER A 919 -22.14 -19.52 -11.03
CA SER A 919 -23.48 -19.03 -11.42
C SER A 919 -23.71 -17.59 -10.98
N LEU A 920 -24.08 -16.73 -11.93
CA LEU A 920 -24.61 -15.41 -11.61
C LEU A 920 -26.07 -15.49 -11.20
N LYS A 921 -26.41 -14.77 -10.12
CA LYS A 921 -27.74 -14.54 -9.59
C LYS A 921 -27.77 -13.11 -9.04
N SER A 922 -28.94 -12.49 -9.12
CA SER A 922 -29.26 -11.21 -8.49
C SER A 922 -30.19 -11.45 -7.30
N ALA A 923 -30.01 -10.68 -6.23
CA ALA A 923 -30.90 -10.66 -5.06
C ALA A 923 -32.07 -9.67 -5.21
N GLY A 924 -32.11 -8.90 -6.31
CA GLY A 924 -33.12 -7.87 -6.55
C GLY A 924 -33.12 -6.82 -5.44
N SER A 925 -34.31 -6.53 -4.89
CA SER A 925 -34.49 -5.51 -3.84
C SER A 925 -34.08 -5.98 -2.43
N ASN A 926 -33.55 -7.20 -2.25
CA ASN A 926 -33.22 -7.73 -0.92
C ASN A 926 -31.81 -7.31 -0.47
N TRP A 927 -31.71 -6.08 0.04
CA TRP A 927 -30.49 -5.47 0.54
C TRP A 927 -29.84 -6.25 1.70
N ASP A 928 -30.62 -6.96 2.52
CA ASP A 928 -30.12 -7.68 3.71
C ASP A 928 -29.26 -8.87 3.34
N VAL A 929 -29.62 -9.59 2.27
CA VAL A 929 -28.81 -10.68 1.71
C VAL A 929 -27.46 -10.16 1.19
N ILE A 930 -27.42 -8.92 0.69
CA ILE A 930 -26.17 -8.25 0.29
C ILE A 930 -25.35 -7.90 1.55
N ARG A 931 -25.97 -7.29 2.57
CA ARG A 931 -25.31 -6.93 3.85
C ARG A 931 -24.74 -8.15 4.59
N GLN A 932 -25.52 -9.23 4.71
CA GLN A 932 -25.08 -10.50 5.30
C GLN A 932 -23.92 -11.12 4.51
N CYS A 933 -23.95 -11.06 3.17
CA CYS A 933 -22.85 -11.56 2.34
C CYS A 933 -21.54 -10.75 2.52
N ILE A 934 -21.61 -9.41 2.60
CA ILE A 934 -20.44 -8.56 2.89
C ILE A 934 -19.87 -8.88 4.28
N CYS A 935 -20.75 -9.07 5.27
CA CYS A 935 -20.38 -9.49 6.63
C CYS A 935 -19.53 -10.77 6.65
N THR A 936 -19.75 -11.72 5.72
CA THR A 936 -18.93 -12.95 5.66
C THR A 936 -17.44 -12.73 5.38
N GLY A 937 -17.04 -11.62 4.73
CA GLY A 937 -15.63 -11.25 4.55
C GLY A 937 -15.11 -10.38 5.68
N PHE A 938 -15.84 -9.30 5.97
CA PHE A 938 -15.43 -8.29 6.93
C PHE A 938 -15.82 -8.62 8.38
N SER A 939 -16.14 -9.89 8.70
CA SER A 939 -16.37 -10.37 10.09
C SER A 939 -15.13 -10.29 11.00
N HIS A 940 -13.99 -9.85 10.48
CA HIS A 940 -12.78 -9.53 11.23
C HIS A 940 -12.52 -8.00 11.34
N GLN A 941 -13.29 -7.19 10.61
CA GLN A 941 -13.27 -5.73 10.53
C GLN A 941 -14.65 -5.19 10.94
N ALA A 942 -14.98 -5.38 12.21
CA ALA A 942 -16.27 -4.99 12.79
C ALA A 942 -16.10 -4.16 14.07
N ALA A 943 -17.00 -3.20 14.29
CA ALA A 943 -16.99 -2.29 15.43
C ALA A 943 -18.39 -2.20 16.07
N LYS A 944 -18.42 -1.89 17.37
CA LYS A 944 -19.63 -1.73 18.19
C LYS A 944 -19.77 -0.26 18.62
N LEU A 945 -20.98 0.29 18.60
CA LEU A 945 -21.25 1.64 19.11
C LEU A 945 -20.95 1.71 20.63
N SER A 946 -20.33 2.80 21.06
CA SER A 946 -19.80 2.95 22.42
C SER A 946 -19.88 4.42 22.87
N GLY A 947 -21.11 4.88 23.14
CA GLY A 947 -21.42 6.27 23.49
C GLY A 947 -21.58 7.18 22.27
N LEU A 948 -21.70 8.48 22.52
CA LEU A 948 -22.01 9.49 21.50
C LEU A 948 -20.99 9.47 20.33
N LYS A 949 -21.47 9.07 19.15
CA LYS A 949 -20.75 9.02 17.85
C LYS A 949 -19.42 8.25 17.82
N LYS A 950 -19.12 7.47 18.86
CA LYS A 950 -17.87 6.71 19.02
C LYS A 950 -18.11 5.21 18.86
N TYR A 951 -17.21 4.55 18.14
CA TYR A 951 -17.22 3.11 17.94
C TYR A 951 -15.98 2.48 18.56
N VAL A 952 -16.11 1.25 19.07
CA VAL A 952 -14.99 0.43 19.54
C VAL A 952 -14.79 -0.73 18.58
N HIS A 953 -13.60 -0.83 18.01
CA HIS A 953 -13.21 -1.93 17.14
C HIS A 953 -13.18 -3.24 17.93
N LEU A 954 -14.02 -4.21 17.54
CA LEU A 954 -14.27 -5.39 18.36
C LEU A 954 -12.99 -6.20 18.60
N ARG A 955 -12.18 -6.48 17.56
CA ARG A 955 -10.99 -7.35 17.67
C ARG A 955 -9.93 -6.83 18.65
N THR A 956 -9.78 -5.50 18.75
CA THR A 956 -8.64 -4.87 19.44
C THR A 956 -9.03 -3.97 20.63
N GLY A 957 -10.31 -3.66 20.81
CA GLY A 957 -10.78 -2.73 21.84
C GLY A 957 -10.45 -1.25 21.58
N MET A 958 -9.97 -0.93 20.37
CA MET A 958 -9.53 0.42 20.01
C MET A 958 -10.72 1.35 19.73
N HIS A 959 -10.69 2.57 20.24
CA HIS A 959 -11.69 3.59 19.89
C HIS A 959 -11.50 4.07 18.45
N THR A 960 -12.61 4.40 17.80
CA THR A 960 -12.71 4.78 16.38
C THR A 960 -13.91 5.70 16.18
N LEU A 961 -13.90 6.47 15.08
CA LEU A 961 -15.02 7.29 14.61
C LEU A 961 -15.45 6.81 13.22
N ILE A 962 -16.69 7.08 12.81
CA ILE A 962 -17.08 6.94 11.39
C ILE A 962 -16.44 8.08 10.59
N HIS A 963 -15.89 7.80 9.41
CA HIS A 963 -15.30 8.84 8.56
C HIS A 963 -16.38 9.80 8.02
N PRO A 964 -16.16 11.13 7.96
CA PRO A 964 -17.17 12.11 7.54
C PRO A 964 -17.79 11.89 6.15
N THR A 965 -17.15 11.10 5.29
CA THR A 965 -17.64 10.75 3.95
C THR A 965 -18.71 9.65 3.93
N SER A 966 -18.95 8.98 5.06
CA SER A 966 -19.94 7.90 5.18
C SER A 966 -21.37 8.44 5.23
N ALA A 967 -22.31 7.74 4.60
CA ALA A 967 -23.74 8.04 4.73
C ALA A 967 -24.21 7.98 6.20
N LEU A 968 -23.52 7.21 7.05
CA LEU A 968 -23.86 7.02 8.46
C LEU A 968 -23.40 8.18 9.38
N TYR A 969 -22.47 9.04 8.93
CA TYR A 969 -21.85 10.05 9.80
C TYR A 969 -22.83 11.12 10.33
N GLY A 970 -23.88 11.42 9.55
CA GLY A 970 -24.88 12.43 9.85
C GLY A 970 -26.20 11.90 10.41
N MET A 971 -26.36 10.59 10.64
CA MET A 971 -27.62 10.03 11.12
C MET A 971 -27.83 10.29 12.62
N GLY A 972 -29.08 10.58 13.01
CA GLY A 972 -29.46 10.84 14.40
C GLY A 972 -29.45 9.58 15.27
N ASP A 973 -29.98 8.48 14.73
CA ASP A 973 -29.79 7.14 15.28
C ASP A 973 -28.60 6.46 14.59
N LEU A 974 -27.82 5.69 15.36
CA LEU A 974 -26.57 5.07 14.91
C LEU A 974 -26.60 3.56 15.18
N PRO A 975 -26.32 2.71 14.17
CA PRO A 975 -26.43 1.27 14.31
C PRO A 975 -25.44 0.71 15.34
N GLY A 976 -25.96 -0.10 16.27
CA GLY A 976 -25.16 -0.67 17.37
C GLY A 976 -23.94 -1.51 16.93
N TYR A 977 -23.97 -2.07 15.72
CA TYR A 977 -22.86 -2.81 15.12
C TYR A 977 -22.66 -2.45 13.64
N VAL A 978 -21.40 -2.30 13.25
CA VAL A 978 -21.00 -1.99 11.87
C VAL A 978 -19.81 -2.83 11.41
N ILE A 979 -19.74 -3.09 10.11
CA ILE A 979 -18.53 -3.54 9.40
C ILE A 979 -17.95 -2.40 8.56
N TYR A 980 -16.64 -2.46 8.27
CA TYR A 980 -15.92 -1.46 7.49
C TYR A 980 -14.95 -2.11 6.50
N ASN A 981 -14.66 -1.46 5.37
CA ASN A 981 -13.67 -1.95 4.40
C ASN A 981 -12.23 -1.59 4.81
N GLU A 982 -12.02 -0.35 5.29
CA GLU A 982 -10.70 0.20 5.63
C GLU A 982 -10.75 1.00 6.94
N LEU A 983 -9.67 0.96 7.72
CA LEU A 983 -9.44 1.93 8.80
C LEU A 983 -8.37 2.91 8.34
N LEU A 984 -8.69 4.20 8.38
CA LEU A 984 -7.75 5.28 8.15
C LEU A 984 -7.18 5.77 9.49
N MET A 985 -5.86 5.75 9.62
CA MET A 985 -5.13 6.32 10.77
C MET A 985 -4.66 7.73 10.43
N THR A 986 -5.24 8.76 11.05
CA THR A 986 -4.78 10.17 10.94
C THR A 986 -4.34 10.67 12.32
N SER A 987 -4.68 11.90 12.71
CA SER A 987 -4.70 12.33 14.11
C SER A 987 -5.74 11.58 14.95
N THR A 988 -6.74 10.98 14.29
CA THR A 988 -7.76 10.10 14.87
C THR A 988 -8.06 8.91 13.94
N GLU A 989 -8.60 7.83 14.52
CA GLU A 989 -8.88 6.57 13.85
C GLU A 989 -10.29 6.54 13.22
N TYR A 990 -10.36 6.49 11.89
CA TYR A 990 -11.61 6.59 11.14
C TYR A 990 -11.98 5.31 10.36
N LEU A 991 -13.22 4.85 10.53
CA LEU A 991 -13.82 3.74 9.79
C LEU A 991 -14.31 4.23 8.42
N VAL A 992 -13.82 3.61 7.34
CA VAL A 992 -14.10 4.00 5.94
C VAL A 992 -14.91 2.91 5.22
N CYS A 993 -15.92 3.34 4.46
CA CYS A 993 -16.93 2.50 3.79
C CYS A 993 -17.62 1.55 4.78
N VAL A 994 -18.55 2.11 5.55
CA VAL A 994 -19.19 1.49 6.71
C VAL A 994 -20.55 0.88 6.34
N THR A 995 -21.00 -0.16 7.03
CA THR A 995 -22.31 -0.80 6.82
C THR A 995 -22.89 -1.36 8.12
N ALA A 996 -24.15 -1.04 8.40
CA ALA A 996 -24.92 -1.57 9.53
C ALA A 996 -25.21 -3.07 9.37
N VAL A 997 -24.97 -3.85 10.42
CA VAL A 997 -25.17 -5.31 10.41
C VAL A 997 -25.88 -5.81 11.67
N ASP A 998 -26.72 -6.83 11.51
CA ASP A 998 -27.31 -7.58 12.64
C ASP A 998 -26.19 -8.36 13.38
N PRO A 999 -26.13 -8.32 14.73
CA PRO A 999 -25.16 -9.08 15.51
C PRO A 999 -25.21 -10.61 15.27
N PHE A 1000 -26.36 -11.17 14.88
CA PHE A 1000 -26.48 -12.56 14.45
C PHE A 1000 -25.64 -12.88 13.21
N TRP A 1001 -25.59 -11.97 12.21
CA TRP A 1001 -24.80 -12.20 10.98
C TRP A 1001 -23.30 -12.21 11.26
N LEU A 1002 -22.84 -11.36 12.19
CA LEU A 1002 -21.44 -11.35 12.66
C LEU A 1002 -21.08 -12.66 13.38
N MET A 1003 -22.00 -13.21 14.19
CA MET A 1003 -21.83 -14.50 14.85
C MET A 1003 -21.81 -15.67 13.84
N GLU A 1004 -22.78 -15.77 12.93
CA GLU A 1004 -22.79 -16.80 11.87
C GLU A 1004 -21.52 -16.74 11.01
N SER A 1005 -21.05 -15.52 10.70
CA SER A 1005 -19.84 -15.26 9.89
C SER A 1005 -18.52 -15.36 10.67
N GLY A 1006 -18.59 -15.57 12.00
CA GLY A 1006 -17.50 -15.28 12.94
C GLY A 1006 -17.49 -16.17 14.18
N LEU A 1007 -17.99 -17.42 14.06
CA LEU A 1007 -18.12 -18.41 15.15
C LEU A 1007 -16.83 -18.67 15.97
N LEU A 1008 -15.65 -18.36 15.41
CA LEU A 1008 -14.32 -18.50 16.04
C LEU A 1008 -13.78 -17.19 16.66
N LEU A 1009 -14.45 -16.07 16.41
CA LEU A 1009 -14.06 -14.72 16.87
C LEU A 1009 -14.98 -14.20 17.97
N TYR A 1010 -16.27 -14.53 17.90
CA TYR A 1010 -17.31 -13.95 18.75
C TYR A 1010 -17.96 -14.95 19.71
N ASP A 1011 -18.32 -14.41 20.88
CA ASP A 1011 -19.27 -14.96 21.84
C ASP A 1011 -20.47 -14.02 21.90
N ILE A 1012 -21.66 -14.55 22.16
CA ILE A 1012 -22.85 -13.72 22.26
C ILE A 1012 -23.58 -14.04 23.57
N LYS A 1013 -24.04 -12.99 24.22
CA LYS A 1013 -24.79 -13.06 25.47
C LYS A 1013 -25.96 -12.10 25.40
N ARG A 1014 -27.11 -12.50 25.93
CA ARG A 1014 -28.18 -11.56 26.26
C ARG A 1014 -27.71 -10.67 27.41
N ILE A 1015 -28.16 -9.43 27.45
CA ILE A 1015 -28.07 -8.62 28.66
C ILE A 1015 -29.01 -9.25 29.68
N GLU A 1016 -28.47 -9.66 30.83
CA GLU A 1016 -29.29 -9.98 32.00
C GLU A 1016 -29.72 -8.65 32.61
N GLU A 1017 -31.03 -8.39 32.64
CA GLU A 1017 -31.59 -7.27 33.38
C GLU A 1017 -31.25 -7.44 34.87
N SER A 1018 -30.52 -6.47 35.43
CA SER A 1018 -30.29 -6.40 36.87
C SER A 1018 -31.63 -6.17 37.57
N LYS A 1019 -32.19 -7.23 38.19
CA LYS A 1019 -33.49 -7.23 38.89
C LYS A 1019 -33.50 -6.43 40.21
N GLU A 1020 -32.72 -5.36 40.29
CA GLU A 1020 -32.64 -4.47 41.43
C GLU A 1020 -32.80 -3.02 40.94
N THR A 1021 -33.67 -2.26 41.61
CA THR A 1021 -33.91 -0.80 41.42
C THR A 1021 -34.70 -0.31 40.18
N SER A 1022 -35.89 -0.88 39.92
CA SER A 1022 -36.99 -0.10 39.28
C SER A 1022 -38.41 -0.47 39.73
N ASP A 1023 -38.58 -0.94 40.96
CA ASP A 1023 -39.90 -1.18 41.55
C ASP A 1023 -40.45 0.15 42.12
N GLY A 1024 -40.97 1.00 41.24
CA GLY A 1024 -41.53 2.30 41.61
C GLY A 1024 -41.67 3.29 40.44
N LEU A 1025 -42.82 3.99 40.40
CA LEU A 1025 -43.16 5.08 39.48
C LEU A 1025 -43.08 4.75 37.96
N PHE A 1026 -44.05 3.98 37.46
CA PHE A 1026 -44.93 4.42 36.36
C PHE A 1026 -46.05 3.37 36.16
N ASN A 1027 -47.13 3.50 36.94
CA ASN A 1027 -48.30 2.63 36.82
C ASN A 1027 -49.47 3.43 36.24
N SER A 1028 -49.56 3.47 34.91
CA SER A 1028 -50.62 4.13 34.14
C SER A 1028 -51.08 3.20 33.01
N ASN A 1029 -52.40 2.96 32.95
CA ASN A 1029 -53.01 1.86 32.21
C ASN A 1029 -52.95 1.97 30.67
N GLU A 1030 -53.33 0.88 30.01
CA GLU A 1030 -53.74 0.78 28.59
C GLU A 1030 -52.63 0.89 27.52
N VAL A 1031 -51.72 -0.09 27.53
CA VAL A 1031 -51.00 -0.57 26.32
C VAL A 1031 -51.75 -1.80 25.76
N SER A 1032 -51.71 -2.04 24.44
CA SER A 1032 -52.58 -3.05 23.82
C SER A 1032 -52.06 -4.49 23.95
N LYS A 1033 -52.98 -5.44 24.14
CA LYS A 1033 -52.67 -6.89 24.21
C LYS A 1033 -52.07 -7.46 22.91
N SER A 1034 -52.13 -6.71 21.81
CA SER A 1034 -51.46 -7.01 20.54
C SER A 1034 -49.95 -6.81 20.62
N GLU A 1035 -49.50 -5.68 21.18
CA GLU A 1035 -48.09 -5.27 21.20
C GLU A 1035 -47.23 -6.23 22.05
N ASP A 1036 -47.75 -6.67 23.21
CA ASP A 1036 -47.13 -7.71 24.04
C ASP A 1036 -46.92 -9.02 23.28
N SER A 1037 -47.87 -9.40 22.41
CA SER A 1037 -47.82 -10.69 21.69
C SER A 1037 -46.73 -10.69 20.62
N GLU A 1038 -46.65 -9.62 19.82
CA GLU A 1038 -45.63 -9.46 18.78
C GLU A 1038 -44.23 -9.30 19.38
N LEU A 1039 -44.09 -8.58 20.51
CA LEU A 1039 -42.83 -8.47 21.24
C LEU A 1039 -42.39 -9.83 21.82
N LEU A 1040 -43.33 -10.63 22.35
CA LEU A 1040 -43.03 -11.97 22.86
C LEU A 1040 -42.63 -12.94 21.73
N GLU A 1041 -43.25 -12.85 20.56
CA GLU A 1041 -42.89 -13.64 19.38
C GLU A 1041 -41.51 -13.22 18.82
N ALA A 1042 -41.22 -11.92 18.74
CA ALA A 1042 -39.89 -11.42 18.41
C ALA A 1042 -38.83 -11.95 19.39
N LYS A 1043 -39.09 -11.91 20.70
CA LYS A 1043 -38.19 -12.46 21.73
C LYS A 1043 -38.01 -13.99 21.63
N LYS A 1044 -39.00 -14.75 21.13
CA LYS A 1044 -38.87 -16.19 20.81
C LYS A 1044 -37.99 -16.42 19.58
N VAL A 1045 -38.28 -15.76 18.46
CA VAL A 1045 -37.51 -15.90 17.19
C VAL A 1045 -36.04 -15.52 17.38
N VAL A 1046 -35.77 -14.50 18.20
CA VAL A 1046 -34.41 -14.12 18.61
C VAL A 1046 -33.74 -15.21 19.48
N GLY A 1047 -34.49 -15.84 20.39
CA GLY A 1047 -34.03 -17.00 21.17
C GLY A 1047 -33.69 -18.22 20.29
N ASP A 1048 -34.54 -18.57 19.33
CA ASP A 1048 -34.29 -19.69 18.40
C ASP A 1048 -33.05 -19.46 17.52
N LYS A 1049 -32.84 -18.22 17.06
CA LYS A 1049 -31.61 -17.80 16.35
C LYS A 1049 -30.38 -17.92 17.25
N LEU A 1050 -30.46 -17.47 18.50
CA LEU A 1050 -29.39 -17.55 19.49
C LEU A 1050 -28.98 -19.00 19.73
N ASP A 1051 -29.95 -19.86 20.04
CA ASP A 1051 -29.75 -21.29 20.25
C ASP A 1051 -29.19 -22.00 19.01
N LYS A 1052 -29.67 -21.65 17.81
CA LYS A 1052 -29.11 -22.16 16.54
C LYS A 1052 -27.62 -21.83 16.45
N CYS A 1053 -27.23 -20.57 16.64
CA CYS A 1053 -25.84 -20.15 16.49
C CYS A 1053 -24.92 -20.74 17.59
N LEU A 1054 -25.44 -20.93 18.81
CA LEU A 1054 -24.74 -21.63 19.89
C LEU A 1054 -24.53 -23.12 19.56
N ARG A 1055 -25.54 -23.80 18.96
CA ARG A 1055 -25.41 -25.18 18.44
C ARG A 1055 -24.39 -25.28 17.31
N ASP A 1056 -24.48 -24.40 16.31
CA ASP A 1056 -23.57 -24.37 15.16
C ASP A 1056 -22.11 -24.12 15.59
N ARG A 1057 -21.90 -23.21 16.57
CA ARG A 1057 -20.58 -22.99 17.18
C ARG A 1057 -20.06 -24.23 17.91
N LYS A 1058 -20.91 -24.94 18.67
CA LYS A 1058 -20.51 -26.16 19.38
C LYS A 1058 -20.05 -27.24 18.39
N ILE A 1059 -20.84 -27.49 17.33
CA ILE A 1059 -20.50 -28.44 16.26
C ILE A 1059 -19.14 -28.09 15.61
N LEU A 1060 -18.85 -26.80 15.42
CA LEU A 1060 -17.56 -26.35 14.90
C LEU A 1060 -16.40 -26.62 15.88
N ILE A 1061 -16.57 -26.33 17.17
CA ILE A 1061 -15.56 -26.58 18.21
C ILE A 1061 -15.27 -28.07 18.36
N ASP A 1062 -16.31 -28.90 18.46
CA ASP A 1062 -16.20 -30.35 18.60
C ASP A 1062 -15.45 -30.96 17.39
N LYS A 1063 -15.70 -30.43 16.18
CA LYS A 1063 -14.95 -30.81 14.97
C LYS A 1063 -13.50 -30.36 15.00
N LEU A 1064 -13.20 -29.13 15.43
CA LEU A 1064 -11.82 -28.63 15.51
C LEU A 1064 -10.98 -29.42 16.52
N ALA A 1065 -11.56 -29.78 17.68
CA ALA A 1065 -10.91 -30.65 18.65
C ALA A 1065 -10.56 -32.01 18.04
N LEU A 1066 -11.54 -32.66 17.40
CA LEU A 1066 -11.41 -33.99 16.82
C LEU A 1066 -10.45 -34.02 15.60
N ASP A 1067 -10.32 -32.93 14.83
CA ASP A 1067 -9.33 -32.80 13.77
C ASP A 1067 -7.90 -32.52 14.32
N ASN A 1068 -7.77 -31.73 15.40
CA ASN A 1068 -6.48 -31.55 16.10
C ASN A 1068 -5.99 -32.87 16.73
N GLU A 1069 -6.88 -33.69 17.30
CA GLU A 1069 -6.54 -35.03 17.81
C GLU A 1069 -6.03 -35.96 16.70
N LYS A 1070 -6.67 -35.97 15.52
CA LYS A 1070 -6.16 -36.72 14.34
C LYS A 1070 -4.77 -36.24 13.93
N HIS A 1071 -4.52 -34.93 13.94
CA HIS A 1071 -3.20 -34.38 13.59
C HIS A 1071 -2.13 -34.83 14.59
N ALA A 1072 -2.42 -34.77 15.89
CA ALA A 1072 -1.54 -35.27 16.94
C ALA A 1072 -1.29 -36.79 16.85
N ALA A 1073 -2.30 -37.58 16.45
CA ALA A 1073 -2.16 -39.00 16.19
C ALA A 1073 -1.36 -39.32 14.91
N SER A 1074 -1.46 -38.47 13.87
CA SER A 1074 -0.67 -38.60 12.64
C SER A 1074 0.81 -38.31 12.88
N LEU A 1075 1.12 -37.21 13.57
CA LEU A 1075 2.49 -36.87 13.97
C LEU A 1075 3.14 -37.98 14.79
N LYS A 1076 2.41 -38.55 15.76
CA LYS A 1076 2.88 -39.70 16.56
C LYS A 1076 3.14 -40.96 15.74
N LYS A 1077 2.54 -41.12 14.54
CA LYS A 1077 2.87 -42.21 13.61
C LYS A 1077 4.09 -41.91 12.75
N GLU A 1078 4.27 -40.66 12.33
CA GLU A 1078 5.46 -40.25 11.58
C GLU A 1078 6.72 -40.31 12.46
N THR A 1079 6.66 -39.83 13.71
CA THR A 1079 7.78 -39.93 14.67
C THR A 1079 8.02 -41.34 15.20
N ALA A 1080 7.05 -42.26 15.07
CA ALA A 1080 7.20 -43.68 15.38
C ALA A 1080 7.78 -44.50 14.22
N SER A 1081 8.07 -43.90 13.06
CA SER A 1081 8.82 -44.58 12.00
C SER A 1081 10.32 -44.58 12.35
N PRO A 1082 10.98 -45.75 12.54
CA PRO A 1082 12.36 -45.78 13.00
C PRO A 1082 13.34 -45.24 11.95
N GLN A 1083 14.13 -44.23 12.32
CA GLN A 1083 15.33 -43.89 11.56
C GLN A 1083 16.34 -45.03 11.69
N ASN A 1084 16.37 -45.93 10.71
CA ASN A 1084 17.47 -46.88 10.53
C ASN A 1084 18.73 -46.09 10.11
N VAL A 1085 19.45 -45.54 11.10
CA VAL A 1085 20.79 -44.97 10.96
C VAL A 1085 21.76 -46.13 10.75
N ASN A 1086 21.74 -46.70 9.54
CA ASN A 1086 22.70 -47.71 9.14
C ASN A 1086 23.96 -46.98 8.67
N SER A 1087 25.04 -47.11 9.43
CA SER A 1087 26.33 -46.49 9.10
C SER A 1087 26.84 -47.04 7.77
N GLY A 1088 27.17 -46.14 6.84
CA GLY A 1088 27.59 -46.49 5.50
C GLY A 1088 29.00 -47.08 5.47
N ASN A 1089 29.12 -48.38 5.73
CA ASN A 1089 30.33 -49.12 5.40
C ASN A 1089 30.20 -49.71 3.99
N SER A 1090 31.18 -49.44 3.13
CA SER A 1090 31.05 -49.65 1.68
C SER A 1090 31.36 -51.09 1.28
N ASN A 1091 30.31 -51.85 0.90
CA ASN A 1091 30.38 -52.94 -0.08
C ASN A 1091 28.98 -53.56 -0.29
N ASN A 1092 28.43 -53.47 -1.50
CA ASN A 1092 27.67 -54.59 -2.05
C ASN A 1092 27.49 -54.53 -3.57
N THR A 1093 27.72 -55.69 -4.19
CA THR A 1093 27.70 -55.95 -5.63
C THR A 1093 26.31 -55.88 -6.28
N ILE A 1094 26.30 -55.62 -7.59
CA ILE A 1094 25.09 -55.53 -8.43
C ILE A 1094 24.33 -56.87 -8.49
N GLY A 1095 23.08 -56.91 -8.02
CA GLY A 1095 22.21 -58.09 -8.04
C GLY A 1095 21.13 -58.04 -9.14
N ILE A 1096 21.35 -58.71 -10.27
CA ILE A 1096 20.41 -58.74 -11.41
C ILE A 1096 19.20 -59.66 -11.09
N LYS A 1097 17.99 -59.08 -10.97
CA LYS A 1097 16.74 -59.86 -10.86
C LYS A 1097 16.20 -60.28 -12.22
N LYS A 1098 16.21 -61.58 -12.51
CA LYS A 1098 15.54 -62.19 -13.67
C LYS A 1098 14.01 -62.07 -13.56
N ARG A 1099 13.33 -61.76 -14.67
CA ARG A 1099 11.88 -61.98 -14.84
C ARG A 1099 11.57 -63.49 -14.81
N ARG A 1100 10.38 -63.86 -14.33
CA ARG A 1100 9.67 -65.10 -14.74
C ARG A 1100 8.28 -64.73 -15.29
N ARG A 1101 7.71 -65.63 -16.08
CA ARG A 1101 6.47 -65.43 -16.86
C ARG A 1101 5.24 -65.95 -16.11
N PHE A 1102 4.07 -65.53 -16.58
CA PHE A 1102 2.78 -66.21 -16.47
C PHE A 1102 2.92 -67.74 -16.40
N PHE A 1103 2.27 -68.36 -15.40
CA PHE A 1103 0.85 -68.70 -15.53
C PHE A 1103 0.10 -68.24 -14.27
#